data_AF-A0A507B5V8-F1
#
_entry.id   AF-A0A507B5V8-F1
#
_cell.length_a   1.000
_cell.length_b   1.000
_cell.length_c   1.000
_cell.angle_alpha   90.00
_cell.angle_beta   90.00
_cell.angle_gamma   90.00
#
_symmetry.space_group_name_H-M   'P 1'
#
loop_
_entity.id
_entity.type
_entity.pdbx_description
1 polymer ?
#
loop_
_entity_poly.entity_id
_entity_poly.type
_entity_poly.pdbx_seq_one_letter_code
_entity_poly.pdbx_strand_id
1 'polypeptide(L)'
;MRTVRLSSAALAVASLCQQAFAKLDAVDSNGFLILENERLHTAVDKSTGRMSNLTLDGVNLLGTKSGSTGQGPYLDCYCIPSGFWTPGKTQATFELYSGTDTTGAKYGGIKMSDTYTPTGQVLEQYWFLKEGETGLHVFSRLAYHNATHPFLRNLQEFRTLFRPNTPMWTHLLTNERQYAPLPGAAAKKAQVVVQDATWYLGNTPDDPYVQQESDYFTKYTFQDTWRDHNVHGLYADGSQTSDKSTWGAWLVMNTKDTYFGGPLHSDLTVDGIVYDYIVSNHHGDQTPNITDGFDRTFGPSYYYFNHFPPETPMMTLHDDAAKYADPTWNADFYDSIAQHVPNYVPSSGRTTWKLHVDLPANAKRPLAVLAQNGVDFQDNVLDTKALQYWADIDADGYATIPRVAAGTYRLTIYADGVFGQYVKDDVRIVAGEVHTTHARWREESAGAEIFRIGTPDKSSGEFRHGYAPDESKPLRPEQYRIYWAAYDYPTDFPHGVTFRVGESKEAVDMNYVHWSVFGGKGNSVRPEPFYGQGEVNNWTLVFDVEEAQVRRKRKATFTVQLAGVKTAAGNTDVYNASEPYSNLDYIVNVNGQDLEPWTIPYYQSSSCAVRSAVICYNVANKFTFDPKLLKPGENKIILSLPYKATDYESAVLTETVYVQYDALRLEIQ
;
A
#
# COMPACT_ATOMS: atom_id res chain seq x y z
N MET A 1 -20.60 -72.55 56.42
CA MET A 1 -21.13 -73.20 55.20
C MET A 1 -20.61 -72.44 53.99
N ARG A 2 -20.09 -73.17 53.00
CA ARG A 2 -19.41 -72.67 51.80
C ARG A 2 -20.30 -71.75 50.94
N THR A 3 -19.74 -70.65 50.46
CA THR A 3 -19.88 -70.26 49.05
C THR A 3 -18.74 -69.34 48.60
N VAL A 4 -18.07 -69.79 47.55
CA VAL A 4 -17.09 -69.08 46.73
C VAL A 4 -17.82 -68.08 45.83
N ARG A 5 -17.22 -66.92 45.54
CA ARG A 5 -17.30 -66.29 44.20
C ARG A 5 -16.07 -65.45 43.90
N LEU A 6 -15.39 -65.86 42.84
CA LEU A 6 -14.30 -65.20 42.13
C LEU A 6 -14.84 -64.02 41.28
N SER A 7 -13.92 -63.07 40.98
CA SER A 7 -13.74 -62.29 39.73
C SER A 7 -14.92 -61.40 39.25
N SER A 8 -14.73 -60.18 38.76
CA SER A 8 -13.88 -59.84 37.60
C SER A 8 -13.69 -58.33 37.41
N ALA A 9 -12.47 -57.99 37.00
CA ALA A 9 -12.09 -57.02 35.96
C ALA A 9 -12.61 -55.57 36.01
N ALA A 10 -11.66 -54.67 36.27
CA ALA A 10 -11.69 -53.30 35.79
C ALA A 10 -11.75 -53.29 34.25
N LEU A 11 -12.79 -52.65 33.68
CA LEU A 11 -12.75 -52.22 32.29
C LEU A 11 -11.99 -50.89 32.24
N ALA A 12 -10.71 -50.96 31.89
CA ALA A 12 -10.04 -49.84 31.25
C ALA A 12 -10.65 -49.71 29.84
N VAL A 13 -11.53 -48.72 29.65
CA VAL A 13 -11.90 -48.27 28.30
C VAL A 13 -10.70 -47.52 27.77
N ALA A 14 -9.78 -48.24 27.12
CA ALA A 14 -8.82 -47.63 26.23
C ALA A 14 -9.62 -47.08 25.05
N SER A 15 -9.95 -45.79 25.09
CA SER A 15 -10.30 -45.03 23.91
C SER A 15 -9.09 -45.07 22.98
N LEU A 16 -9.07 -46.05 22.08
CA LEU A 16 -8.28 -45.99 20.86
C LEU A 16 -8.86 -44.81 20.06
N CYS A 17 -8.38 -43.61 20.38
CA CYS A 17 -8.37 -42.51 19.46
C CYS A 17 -7.50 -42.98 18.29
N GLN A 18 -8.13 -43.57 17.28
CA GLN A 18 -7.54 -43.58 15.95
C GLN A 18 -7.39 -42.10 15.58
N GLN A 19 -6.21 -41.55 15.81
CA GLN A 19 -5.74 -40.43 15.01
C GLN A 19 -5.74 -40.94 13.57
N ALA A 20 -6.87 -40.76 12.88
CA ALA A 20 -6.85 -40.70 11.44
C ALA A 20 -5.98 -39.47 11.15
N PHE A 21 -4.69 -39.68 10.92
CA PHE A 21 -3.86 -38.69 10.27
C PHE A 21 -4.43 -38.55 8.86
N ALA A 22 -5.46 -37.71 8.72
CA ALA A 22 -5.89 -37.21 7.44
C ALA A 22 -4.63 -36.64 6.76
N LYS A 23 -4.44 -37.05 5.51
CA LYS A 23 -3.20 -36.82 4.78
C LYS A 23 -3.49 -35.74 3.75
N LEU A 24 -2.62 -34.75 3.67
CA LEU A 24 -2.58 -33.81 2.59
C LEU A 24 -2.43 -34.56 1.27
N ASP A 25 -3.35 -34.30 0.37
CA ASP A 25 -3.41 -34.87 -0.96
C ASP A 25 -3.26 -33.77 -2.01
N ALA A 26 -2.36 -34.01 -2.96
CA ALA A 26 -2.18 -33.21 -4.15
C ALA A 26 -2.62 -34.08 -5.33
N VAL A 27 -3.68 -33.67 -6.04
CA VAL A 27 -4.34 -34.52 -7.05
C VAL A 27 -4.40 -33.80 -8.39
N ASP A 28 -3.94 -34.49 -9.44
CA ASP A 28 -4.23 -34.13 -10.81
C ASP A 28 -5.48 -34.90 -11.27
N SER A 29 -6.56 -34.16 -11.54
CA SER A 29 -7.82 -34.69 -12.04
C SER A 29 -8.14 -34.14 -13.44
N ASN A 30 -9.19 -34.69 -14.06
CA ASN A 30 -9.64 -34.18 -15.36
C ASN A 30 -10.18 -32.75 -15.22
N GLY A 31 -9.39 -31.76 -15.65
CA GLY A 31 -9.74 -30.34 -15.64
C GLY A 31 -9.31 -29.57 -14.40
N PHE A 32 -8.84 -30.21 -13.33
CA PHE A 32 -8.43 -29.53 -12.10
C PHE A 32 -7.13 -30.07 -11.51
N LEU A 33 -6.34 -29.18 -10.92
CA LEU A 33 -5.31 -29.53 -9.92
C LEU A 33 -5.84 -29.18 -8.54
N ILE A 34 -5.75 -30.12 -7.61
CA ILE A 34 -6.36 -30.02 -6.27
C ILE A 34 -5.26 -30.08 -5.22
N LEU A 35 -5.34 -29.21 -4.22
CA LEU A 35 -4.61 -29.31 -2.95
C LEU A 35 -5.65 -29.38 -1.84
N GLU A 36 -5.60 -30.45 -1.04
CA GLU A 36 -6.54 -30.64 0.06
C GLU A 36 -5.89 -31.28 1.29
N ASN A 37 -6.37 -30.89 2.47
CA ASN A 37 -6.14 -31.58 3.74
C ASN A 37 -7.50 -31.78 4.45
N GLU A 38 -7.51 -32.12 5.75
CA GLU A 38 -8.74 -32.37 6.50
C GLU A 38 -9.74 -31.20 6.46
N ARG A 39 -9.25 -29.96 6.38
CA ARG A 39 -10.05 -28.75 6.56
C ARG A 39 -10.18 -27.93 5.29
N LEU A 40 -9.08 -27.74 4.56
CA LEU A 40 -9.02 -26.87 3.40
C LEU A 40 -8.96 -27.71 2.12
N HIS A 41 -9.86 -27.44 1.19
CA HIS A 41 -9.83 -27.96 -0.18
C HIS A 41 -9.78 -26.81 -1.17
N THR A 42 -8.85 -26.89 -2.12
CA THR A 42 -8.65 -25.88 -3.16
C THR A 42 -8.47 -26.54 -4.51
N ALA A 43 -9.01 -25.94 -5.57
CA ALA A 43 -8.85 -26.46 -6.93
C ALA A 43 -8.59 -25.36 -7.96
N VAL A 44 -7.50 -25.51 -8.72
CA VAL A 44 -7.16 -24.69 -9.88
C VAL A 44 -7.77 -25.33 -11.14
N ASP A 45 -8.66 -24.57 -11.79
CA ASP A 45 -9.29 -24.94 -13.06
C ASP A 45 -8.29 -24.79 -14.21
N LYS A 46 -7.87 -25.92 -14.81
CA LYS A 46 -6.88 -25.96 -15.90
C LYS A 46 -7.31 -25.19 -17.15
N SER A 47 -8.61 -24.98 -17.35
CA SER A 47 -9.12 -24.21 -18.50
C SER A 47 -8.99 -22.70 -18.31
N THR A 48 -8.78 -22.24 -17.08
CA THR A 48 -8.65 -20.81 -16.77
C THR A 48 -7.38 -20.42 -16.04
N GLY A 49 -6.64 -21.39 -15.50
CA GLY A 49 -5.44 -21.21 -14.68
C GLY A 49 -5.69 -20.48 -13.37
N ARG A 50 -6.92 -20.55 -12.86
CA ARG A 50 -7.37 -19.83 -11.67
C ARG A 50 -8.00 -20.80 -10.69
N MET A 51 -7.84 -20.50 -9.41
CA MET A 51 -8.58 -21.20 -8.37
C MET A 51 -10.08 -20.90 -8.49
N SER A 52 -10.89 -21.93 -8.62
CA SER A 52 -12.36 -21.80 -8.76
C SER A 52 -13.14 -22.54 -7.70
N ASN A 53 -12.50 -23.44 -6.95
CA ASN A 53 -13.07 -24.07 -5.76
C ASN A 53 -12.15 -23.75 -4.58
N LEU A 54 -12.75 -23.28 -3.49
CA LEU A 54 -12.09 -23.06 -2.22
C LEU A 54 -13.11 -23.30 -1.12
N THR A 55 -12.92 -24.38 -0.36
CA THR A 55 -13.79 -24.71 0.77
C THR A 55 -12.98 -24.92 2.04
N LEU A 56 -13.43 -24.32 3.13
CA LEU A 56 -12.90 -24.55 4.48
C LEU A 56 -14.00 -25.20 5.33
N ASP A 57 -13.69 -26.33 5.96
CA ASP A 57 -14.64 -27.11 6.78
C ASP A 57 -15.97 -27.39 6.04
N GLY A 58 -15.89 -27.62 4.73
CA GLY A 58 -17.04 -27.86 3.85
C GLY A 58 -17.80 -26.60 3.37
N VAL A 59 -17.44 -25.41 3.83
CA VAL A 59 -18.08 -24.13 3.42
C VAL A 59 -17.37 -23.53 2.22
N ASN A 60 -18.12 -23.21 1.15
CA ASN A 60 -17.58 -22.54 -0.04
C ASN A 60 -17.34 -21.05 0.20
N LEU A 61 -16.07 -20.67 0.22
CA LEU A 61 -15.62 -19.29 0.49
C LEU A 61 -15.64 -18.38 -0.75
N LEU A 62 -15.72 -18.95 -1.96
CA LEU A 62 -15.74 -18.21 -3.22
C LEU A 62 -17.16 -17.90 -3.71
N GLY A 63 -18.08 -18.85 -3.59
CA GLY A 63 -19.36 -18.82 -4.31
C GLY A 63 -19.27 -19.42 -5.72
N THR A 64 -20.30 -19.21 -6.54
CA THR A 64 -20.38 -19.80 -7.89
C THR A 64 -19.68 -18.90 -8.91
N LYS A 65 -18.74 -19.45 -9.69
CA LYS A 65 -18.04 -18.72 -10.75
C LYS A 65 -19.02 -17.99 -11.68
N SER A 66 -18.86 -16.67 -11.78
CA SER A 66 -19.66 -15.80 -12.64
C SER A 66 -18.78 -14.67 -13.20
N GLY A 67 -18.45 -14.75 -14.48
CA GLY A 67 -17.52 -13.82 -15.13
C GLY A 67 -16.15 -13.82 -14.46
N SER A 68 -15.79 -12.70 -13.83
CA SER A 68 -14.54 -12.52 -13.07
C SER A 68 -14.69 -12.75 -11.57
N THR A 69 -15.87 -13.14 -11.08
CA THR A 69 -16.16 -13.39 -9.66
C THR A 69 -16.35 -14.87 -9.35
N GLY A 70 -16.26 -15.23 -8.06
CA GLY A 70 -16.29 -16.63 -7.61
C GLY A 70 -14.99 -17.37 -7.98
N GLN A 71 -13.86 -16.68 -7.86
CA GLN A 71 -12.53 -17.21 -8.21
C GLN A 71 -11.43 -16.53 -7.39
N GLY A 72 -10.34 -17.25 -7.17
CA GLY A 72 -9.09 -16.78 -6.56
C GLY A 72 -8.63 -17.57 -5.33
N PRO A 73 -7.39 -17.31 -4.85
CA PRO A 73 -6.45 -16.31 -5.36
C PRO A 73 -5.92 -16.62 -6.77
N TYR A 74 -5.77 -15.60 -7.62
CA TYR A 74 -5.20 -15.71 -8.98
C TYR A 74 -4.37 -14.47 -9.37
N LEU A 75 -3.40 -14.65 -10.26
CA LEU A 75 -2.52 -13.58 -10.78
C LEU A 75 -3.21 -12.73 -11.84
N ASP A 76 -2.99 -11.42 -11.82
CA ASP A 76 -3.39 -10.46 -12.85
C ASP A 76 -2.30 -9.38 -13.00
N CYS A 77 -2.11 -8.85 -14.20
CA CYS A 77 -1.13 -7.81 -14.44
C CYS A 77 -1.65 -6.77 -15.43
N TYR A 78 -1.16 -5.53 -15.34
CA TYR A 78 -1.12 -4.59 -16.46
C TYR A 78 0.27 -4.65 -17.08
N CYS A 79 0.52 -5.68 -17.88
CA CYS A 79 1.86 -6.04 -18.35
C CYS A 79 1.96 -6.44 -19.82
N ILE A 80 0.90 -6.20 -20.62
CA ILE A 80 0.90 -6.39 -22.08
C ILE A 80 0.64 -5.06 -22.78
N PRO A 81 1.00 -4.86 -24.07
CA PRO A 81 0.82 -3.56 -24.74
C PRO A 81 -0.61 -2.99 -24.69
N SER A 82 -1.64 -3.83 -24.74
CA SER A 82 -3.04 -3.41 -24.65
C SER A 82 -3.57 -3.25 -23.22
N GLY A 83 -2.73 -3.49 -22.21
CA GLY A 83 -3.01 -3.26 -20.81
C GLY A 83 -3.06 -4.50 -19.95
N PHE A 84 -4.23 -4.81 -19.40
CA PHE A 84 -4.42 -5.94 -18.50
C PHE A 84 -4.32 -7.30 -19.21
N TRP A 85 -3.68 -8.26 -18.55
CA TRP A 85 -3.69 -9.67 -18.90
C TRP A 85 -3.73 -10.55 -17.66
N THR A 86 -4.59 -11.56 -17.70
CA THR A 86 -4.70 -12.57 -16.65
C THR A 86 -4.21 -13.91 -17.22
N PRO A 87 -3.08 -14.47 -16.76
CA PRO A 87 -2.55 -15.74 -17.25
C PRO A 87 -3.49 -16.92 -16.93
N GLY A 88 -3.34 -18.01 -17.68
CA GLY A 88 -4.01 -19.30 -17.45
C GLY A 88 -4.92 -19.80 -18.58
N LYS A 89 -5.03 -19.08 -19.70
CA LYS A 89 -6.02 -19.36 -20.77
C LYS A 89 -5.45 -19.58 -22.16
N THR A 90 -4.19 -19.20 -22.41
CA THR A 90 -3.62 -19.19 -23.76
C THR A 90 -2.79 -20.43 -24.02
N GLN A 91 -1.65 -20.56 -23.35
CA GLN A 91 -0.73 -21.69 -23.45
C GLN A 91 -0.31 -22.13 -22.06
N ALA A 92 -1.31 -22.23 -21.16
CA ALA A 92 -1.07 -22.56 -19.77
C ALA A 92 -0.56 -24.00 -19.63
N THR A 93 0.58 -24.14 -18.94
CA THR A 93 1.11 -25.41 -18.47
C THR A 93 0.97 -25.47 -16.96
N PHE A 94 0.88 -26.68 -16.43
CA PHE A 94 0.68 -26.89 -15.02
C PHE A 94 1.60 -28.00 -14.50
N GLU A 95 2.12 -27.79 -13.30
CA GLU A 95 2.90 -28.78 -12.57
C GLU A 95 2.29 -28.97 -11.18
N LEU A 96 2.28 -30.21 -10.70
CA LEU A 96 1.80 -30.59 -9.39
C LEU A 96 2.99 -31.12 -8.57
N TYR A 97 3.18 -30.55 -7.39
CA TYR A 97 4.23 -30.91 -6.44
C TYR A 97 3.63 -31.62 -5.24
N SER A 98 4.39 -32.54 -4.66
CA SER A 98 4.11 -33.10 -3.34
C SER A 98 5.43 -33.43 -2.66
N GLY A 99 5.46 -33.31 -1.34
CA GLY A 99 6.68 -33.56 -0.59
C GLY A 99 6.47 -33.59 0.91
N THR A 100 7.58 -33.58 1.62
CA THR A 100 7.64 -33.46 3.08
C THR A 100 8.72 -32.44 3.39
N ASP A 101 8.39 -31.47 4.23
CA ASP A 101 9.33 -30.41 4.62
C ASP A 101 10.32 -30.93 5.67
N THR A 102 11.28 -30.07 6.04
CA THR A 102 12.31 -30.40 7.05
C THR A 102 11.75 -30.64 8.45
N THR A 103 10.53 -30.17 8.75
CA THR A 103 9.83 -30.41 10.02
C THR A 103 9.08 -31.75 10.04
N GLY A 104 8.98 -32.43 8.89
CA GLY A 104 8.24 -33.68 8.73
C GLY A 104 6.78 -33.49 8.30
N ALA A 105 6.33 -32.26 8.06
CA ALA A 105 4.99 -31.97 7.57
C ALA A 105 4.90 -32.22 6.06
N LYS A 106 3.80 -32.84 5.61
CA LYS A 106 3.55 -32.99 4.17
C LYS A 106 3.19 -31.65 3.57
N TYR A 107 3.47 -31.50 2.28
CA TYR A 107 2.99 -30.37 1.50
C TYR A 107 2.60 -30.78 0.09
N GLY A 108 1.74 -29.97 -0.51
CA GLY A 108 1.37 -30.05 -1.91
C GLY A 108 1.55 -28.68 -2.54
N GLY A 109 1.85 -28.65 -3.83
CA GLY A 109 2.04 -27.40 -4.57
C GLY A 109 1.48 -27.48 -5.98
N ILE A 110 1.06 -26.33 -6.51
CA ILE A 110 0.65 -26.16 -7.89
C ILE A 110 1.48 -25.01 -8.47
N LYS A 111 2.03 -25.22 -9.66
CA LYS A 111 2.53 -24.16 -10.53
C LYS A 111 1.64 -24.07 -11.77
N MET A 112 1.19 -22.86 -12.09
CA MET A 112 0.63 -22.50 -13.39
C MET A 112 1.64 -21.59 -14.10
N SER A 113 1.90 -21.83 -15.38
CA SER A 113 2.76 -21.00 -16.22
C SER A 113 2.08 -20.74 -17.56
N ASP A 114 1.89 -19.48 -17.94
CA ASP A 114 1.29 -19.09 -19.22
C ASP A 114 2.18 -18.05 -19.92
N THR A 115 2.32 -18.18 -21.23
CA THR A 115 3.11 -17.26 -22.06
C THR A 115 2.16 -16.42 -22.90
N TYR A 116 2.26 -15.10 -22.79
CA TYR A 116 1.54 -14.21 -23.67
C TYR A 116 2.22 -14.19 -25.04
N THR A 117 1.73 -15.05 -25.94
CA THR A 117 2.34 -15.34 -27.25
C THR A 117 2.74 -14.11 -28.07
N PRO A 118 1.94 -13.01 -28.12
CA PRO A 118 2.29 -11.87 -28.96
C PRO A 118 3.61 -11.19 -28.60
N THR A 119 4.02 -11.21 -27.33
CA THR A 119 5.27 -10.54 -26.91
C THR A 119 6.27 -11.45 -26.21
N GLY A 120 5.85 -12.61 -25.69
CA GLY A 120 6.73 -13.67 -25.19
C GLY A 120 7.06 -13.62 -23.70
N GLN A 121 6.43 -12.72 -22.92
CA GLN A 121 6.52 -12.73 -21.46
C GLN A 121 5.79 -13.95 -20.88
N VAL A 122 6.41 -14.53 -19.86
CA VAL A 122 5.94 -15.69 -19.11
C VAL A 122 5.48 -15.20 -17.75
N LEU A 123 4.25 -15.54 -17.37
CA LEU A 123 3.75 -15.33 -16.02
C LEU A 123 3.52 -16.68 -15.37
N GLU A 124 4.01 -16.81 -14.14
CA GLU A 124 3.82 -18.01 -13.35
C GLU A 124 3.19 -17.68 -12.00
N GLN A 125 2.35 -18.59 -11.53
CA GLN A 125 1.69 -18.50 -10.24
C GLN A 125 1.87 -19.82 -9.50
N TYR A 126 2.28 -19.71 -8.25
CA TYR A 126 2.52 -20.84 -7.37
C TYR A 126 1.54 -20.79 -6.19
N TRP A 127 1.02 -21.95 -5.81
CA TRP A 127 0.24 -22.14 -4.59
C TRP A 127 0.79 -23.36 -3.87
N PHE A 128 1.12 -23.23 -2.58
CA PHE A 128 1.50 -24.35 -1.74
C PHE A 128 0.57 -24.43 -0.53
N LEU A 129 0.20 -25.65 -0.17
CA LEU A 129 -0.51 -26.00 1.05
C LEU A 129 0.39 -26.88 1.90
N LYS A 130 0.55 -26.54 3.17
CA LYS A 130 1.21 -27.39 4.16
C LYS A 130 0.15 -28.15 4.97
N GLU A 131 0.48 -29.36 5.39
CA GLU A 131 -0.39 -30.20 6.22
C GLU A 131 -0.84 -29.45 7.49
N GLY A 132 -2.13 -29.54 7.81
CA GLY A 132 -2.72 -28.92 9.00
C GLY A 132 -2.96 -27.40 8.91
N GLU A 133 -2.48 -26.72 7.87
CA GLU A 133 -2.75 -25.29 7.67
C GLU A 133 -4.09 -25.06 6.96
N THR A 134 -4.67 -23.88 7.19
CA THR A 134 -5.88 -23.40 6.50
C THR A 134 -5.57 -22.20 5.61
N GLY A 135 -4.35 -22.11 5.10
CA GLY A 135 -3.92 -21.07 4.18
C GLY A 135 -3.06 -21.59 3.04
N LEU A 136 -2.83 -20.71 2.06
CA LEU A 136 -2.06 -20.96 0.86
C LEU A 136 -0.86 -20.02 0.81
N HIS A 137 0.33 -20.60 0.63
CA HIS A 137 1.55 -19.86 0.35
C HIS A 137 1.65 -19.58 -1.15
N VAL A 138 1.78 -18.32 -1.51
CA VAL A 138 1.61 -17.82 -2.87
C VAL A 138 2.87 -17.10 -3.34
N PHE A 139 3.31 -17.41 -4.55
CA PHE A 139 4.39 -16.70 -5.24
C PHE A 139 3.99 -16.40 -6.68
N SER A 140 4.45 -15.27 -7.21
CA SER A 140 4.12 -14.85 -8.57
C SER A 140 5.39 -14.47 -9.31
N ARG A 141 5.61 -15.00 -10.52
CA ARG A 141 6.82 -14.73 -11.32
C ARG A 141 6.47 -14.10 -12.65
N LEU A 142 7.30 -13.16 -13.08
CA LEU A 142 7.30 -12.60 -14.42
C LEU A 142 8.70 -12.78 -15.02
N ALA A 143 8.77 -13.35 -16.23
CA ALA A 143 9.99 -13.46 -17.00
C ALA A 143 9.80 -12.96 -18.44
N TYR A 144 10.82 -12.30 -19.00
CA TYR A 144 10.84 -11.78 -20.36
C TYR A 144 12.23 -11.89 -20.97
N HIS A 145 12.35 -12.69 -22.02
CA HIS A 145 13.59 -12.89 -22.76
C HIS A 145 13.31 -12.69 -24.25
N ASN A 146 13.59 -11.50 -24.75
CA ASN A 146 13.37 -11.08 -26.12
C ASN A 146 14.44 -10.08 -26.57
N ALA A 147 15.61 -10.60 -26.96
CA ALA A 147 16.72 -9.77 -27.44
C ALA A 147 16.38 -8.95 -28.69
N THR A 148 15.37 -9.34 -29.47
CA THR A 148 14.93 -8.58 -30.65
C THR A 148 14.06 -7.37 -30.31
N HIS A 149 13.35 -7.41 -29.19
CA HIS A 149 12.52 -6.32 -28.66
C HIS A 149 12.86 -6.11 -27.18
N PRO A 150 14.03 -5.53 -26.86
CA PRO A 150 14.59 -5.56 -25.51
C PRO A 150 13.85 -4.69 -24.50
N PHE A 151 12.98 -3.77 -24.94
CA PHE A 151 12.06 -3.05 -24.06
C PHE A 151 10.64 -3.38 -24.48
N LEU A 152 9.86 -3.91 -23.54
CA LEU A 152 8.46 -4.21 -23.78
C LEU A 152 7.57 -3.03 -23.36
N ARG A 153 7.57 -2.73 -22.06
CA ARG A 153 6.82 -1.66 -21.38
C ARG A 153 7.16 -1.66 -19.89
N ASN A 154 6.63 -0.73 -19.11
CA ASN A 154 6.61 -0.84 -17.65
C ASN A 154 5.52 -1.80 -17.14
N LEU A 155 5.81 -2.43 -15.99
CA LEU A 155 4.92 -3.30 -15.23
C LEU A 155 3.94 -2.46 -14.40
N GLN A 156 2.97 -1.83 -15.06
CA GLN A 156 2.09 -0.83 -14.44
C GLN A 156 1.28 -1.38 -13.26
N GLU A 157 0.86 -2.65 -13.32
CA GLU A 157 0.24 -3.34 -12.20
C GLU A 157 0.68 -4.82 -12.20
N PHE A 158 0.95 -5.38 -11.03
CA PHE A 158 1.16 -6.81 -10.82
C PHE A 158 0.55 -7.19 -9.48
N ARG A 159 -0.46 -8.06 -9.48
CA ARG A 159 -1.28 -8.32 -8.30
C ARG A 159 -1.90 -9.70 -8.27
N THR A 160 -2.22 -10.21 -7.08
CA THR A 160 -3.11 -11.37 -6.94
C THR A 160 -4.47 -10.96 -6.38
N LEU A 161 -5.53 -11.67 -6.77
CA LEU A 161 -6.90 -11.33 -6.39
C LEU A 161 -7.64 -12.56 -5.86
N PHE A 162 -8.24 -12.42 -4.68
CA PHE A 162 -9.31 -13.29 -4.19
C PHE A 162 -10.65 -12.56 -4.34
N ARG A 163 -11.51 -13.03 -5.24
CA ARG A 163 -12.71 -12.32 -5.70
C ARG A 163 -13.98 -13.16 -5.51
N PRO A 164 -14.48 -13.30 -4.27
CA PRO A 164 -15.67 -14.07 -3.99
C PRO A 164 -16.94 -13.36 -4.47
N ASN A 165 -18.03 -14.10 -4.56
CA ASN A 165 -19.40 -13.60 -4.76
C ASN A 165 -20.45 -14.33 -3.91
N THR A 166 -20.02 -15.21 -3.02
CA THR A 166 -20.89 -15.77 -1.99
C THR A 166 -21.44 -14.64 -1.10
N PRO A 167 -22.73 -14.67 -0.72
CA PRO A 167 -23.32 -13.64 0.13
C PRO A 167 -22.83 -13.72 1.59
N MET A 168 -21.99 -14.70 1.96
CA MET A 168 -21.55 -14.89 3.34
C MET A 168 -20.72 -13.72 3.89
N TRP A 169 -19.95 -13.05 3.03
CA TRP A 169 -19.07 -11.96 3.41
C TRP A 169 -19.89 -10.69 3.67
N THR A 170 -19.81 -10.16 4.89
CA THR A 170 -20.61 -9.02 5.33
C THR A 170 -19.79 -7.76 5.53
N HIS A 171 -18.49 -7.89 5.80
CA HIS A 171 -17.61 -6.77 6.06
C HIS A 171 -16.28 -6.91 5.32
N LEU A 172 -15.62 -5.78 5.16
CA LEU A 172 -14.26 -5.67 4.66
C LEU A 172 -13.41 -4.91 5.67
N LEU A 173 -12.14 -5.30 5.80
CA LEU A 173 -11.21 -4.74 6.77
C LEU A 173 -9.87 -4.48 6.09
N THR A 174 -9.43 -3.23 6.12
CA THR A 174 -8.09 -2.81 5.72
C THR A 174 -7.13 -2.87 6.90
N ASN A 175 -7.50 -2.30 8.05
CA ASN A 175 -6.70 -2.37 9.27
C ASN A 175 -7.60 -2.17 10.51
N GLU A 176 -7.01 -2.09 11.71
CA GLU A 176 -7.74 -1.94 12.97
C GLU A 176 -8.60 -0.66 13.07
N ARG A 177 -8.35 0.34 12.20
CA ARG A 177 -9.05 1.62 12.17
C ARG A 177 -10.02 1.75 11.00
N GLN A 178 -9.73 1.09 9.88
CA GLN A 178 -10.50 1.21 8.64
C GLN A 178 -11.11 -0.13 8.24
N TYR A 179 -12.40 -0.26 8.50
CA TYR A 179 -13.24 -1.40 8.13
C TYR A 179 -14.68 -0.92 7.95
N ALA A 180 -15.49 -1.65 7.18
CA ALA A 180 -16.90 -1.29 6.97
C ALA A 180 -17.75 -2.50 6.57
N PRO A 181 -19.09 -2.46 6.72
CA PRO A 181 -19.97 -3.36 6.02
C PRO A 181 -19.77 -3.28 4.50
N LEU A 182 -19.93 -4.38 3.78
CA LEU A 182 -19.97 -4.32 2.31
C LEU A 182 -21.25 -3.63 1.84
N PRO A 183 -21.22 -2.78 0.80
CA PRO A 183 -22.44 -2.24 0.21
C PRO A 183 -23.40 -3.35 -0.22
N GLY A 184 -24.66 -3.22 0.18
CA GLY A 184 -25.71 -4.18 -0.12
C GLY A 184 -26.09 -4.22 -1.60
N ALA A 185 -26.85 -5.24 -1.99
CA ALA A 185 -27.30 -5.41 -3.38
C ALA A 185 -28.19 -4.23 -3.86
N ALA A 186 -28.99 -3.65 -2.96
CA ALA A 186 -29.82 -2.48 -3.27
C ALA A 186 -28.95 -1.23 -3.54
N ALA A 187 -27.95 -0.96 -2.69
CA ALA A 187 -27.00 0.13 -2.88
C ALA A 187 -26.25 -0.02 -4.20
N LYS A 188 -25.67 -1.20 -4.47
CA LYS A 188 -24.97 -1.51 -5.74
C LYS A 188 -25.85 -1.31 -6.98
N LYS A 189 -27.17 -1.56 -6.86
CA LYS A 189 -28.12 -1.34 -7.96
C LYS A 189 -28.50 0.13 -8.16
N ALA A 190 -28.54 0.91 -7.07
CA ALA A 190 -28.96 2.31 -7.06
C ALA A 190 -27.79 3.31 -7.14
N GLN A 191 -26.55 2.81 -7.16
CA GLN A 191 -25.34 3.60 -7.15
C GLN A 191 -25.20 4.48 -8.39
N VAL A 192 -24.59 5.65 -8.22
CA VAL A 192 -24.26 6.58 -9.31
C VAL A 192 -22.75 6.71 -9.39
N VAL A 193 -22.16 6.50 -10.57
CA VAL A 193 -20.72 6.73 -10.79
C VAL A 193 -20.46 8.24 -10.67
N VAL A 194 -19.53 8.63 -9.80
CA VAL A 194 -19.14 10.05 -9.60
C VAL A 194 -17.69 10.33 -9.97
N GLN A 195 -16.85 9.28 -9.95
CA GLN A 195 -15.45 9.28 -10.39
C GLN A 195 -15.07 7.84 -10.78
N ASP A 196 -13.97 7.65 -11.50
CA ASP A 196 -13.36 6.35 -11.71
C ASP A 196 -13.23 5.57 -10.40
N ALA A 197 -13.78 4.35 -10.37
CA ALA A 197 -13.86 3.47 -9.21
C ALA A 197 -14.50 4.10 -7.94
N THR A 198 -15.37 5.10 -8.12
CA THR A 198 -16.07 5.76 -7.01
C THR A 198 -17.56 5.94 -7.34
N TRP A 199 -18.40 5.57 -6.39
CA TRP A 199 -19.85 5.60 -6.53
C TRP A 199 -20.52 6.32 -5.36
N TYR A 200 -21.52 7.13 -5.67
CA TYR A 200 -22.45 7.66 -4.68
C TYR A 200 -23.53 6.63 -4.35
N LEU A 201 -23.71 6.35 -3.07
CA LEU A 201 -24.64 5.38 -2.49
C LEU A 201 -25.76 6.03 -1.66
N GLY A 202 -25.77 7.36 -1.48
CA GLY A 202 -26.78 8.07 -0.67
C GLY A 202 -28.23 7.95 -1.17
N ASN A 203 -28.47 7.32 -2.32
CA ASN A 203 -29.81 6.92 -2.77
C ASN A 203 -30.40 5.74 -1.96
N THR A 204 -29.60 5.10 -1.11
CA THR A 204 -30.01 4.02 -0.20
C THR A 204 -29.57 4.35 1.23
N PRO A 205 -30.23 5.31 1.90
CA PRO A 205 -29.83 5.79 3.23
C PRO A 205 -29.91 4.73 4.34
N ASP A 206 -30.64 3.64 4.11
CA ASP A 206 -30.76 2.51 5.04
C ASP A 206 -29.71 1.41 4.81
N ASP A 207 -28.83 1.55 3.81
CA ASP A 207 -27.76 0.57 3.59
C ASP A 207 -26.73 0.64 4.73
N PRO A 208 -26.29 -0.50 5.30
CA PRO A 208 -25.35 -0.51 6.42
C PRO A 208 -24.04 0.24 6.15
N TYR A 209 -23.50 0.19 4.92
CA TYR A 209 -22.31 0.95 4.57
C TYR A 209 -22.60 2.46 4.63
N VAL A 210 -23.73 2.90 4.08
CA VAL A 210 -24.12 4.32 4.05
C VAL A 210 -24.34 4.86 5.46
N GLN A 211 -24.96 4.08 6.32
CA GLN A 211 -25.21 4.47 7.71
C GLN A 211 -23.94 4.55 8.55
N GLN A 212 -23.00 3.60 8.35
CA GLN A 212 -21.85 3.43 9.23
C GLN A 212 -20.59 4.15 8.74
N GLU A 213 -20.36 4.18 7.43
CA GLU A 213 -19.09 4.56 6.80
C GLU A 213 -19.21 5.84 5.97
N SER A 214 -19.92 5.82 4.83
CA SER A 214 -19.95 6.98 3.94
C SER A 214 -21.07 6.89 2.89
N ASP A 215 -21.54 8.05 2.41
CA ASP A 215 -22.42 8.13 1.24
C ASP A 215 -21.68 7.81 -0.07
N TYR A 216 -20.35 7.72 -0.03
CA TYR A 216 -19.51 7.40 -1.18
C TYR A 216 -18.76 6.09 -0.91
N PHE A 217 -18.81 5.18 -1.88
CA PHE A 217 -17.96 3.99 -1.90
C PHE A 217 -16.89 4.18 -2.95
N THR A 218 -15.63 4.10 -2.55
CA THR A 218 -14.50 3.95 -3.46
C THR A 218 -13.57 2.88 -2.95
N LYS A 219 -12.98 2.12 -3.88
CA LYS A 219 -11.93 1.15 -3.51
C LYS A 219 -10.76 1.82 -2.78
N TYR A 220 -10.50 3.10 -3.05
CA TYR A 220 -9.41 3.86 -2.44
C TYR A 220 -9.65 4.21 -0.96
N THR A 221 -10.88 4.15 -0.45
CA THR A 221 -11.17 4.31 0.99
C THR A 221 -10.41 3.27 1.82
N PHE A 222 -10.21 2.10 1.21
CA PHE A 222 -9.64 0.90 1.81
C PHE A 222 -8.21 0.63 1.30
N GLN A 223 -7.45 1.70 1.06
CA GLN A 223 -6.00 1.65 0.84
C GLN A 223 -5.23 1.73 2.17
N ASP A 224 -3.98 1.26 2.20
CA ASP A 224 -3.09 1.49 3.34
C ASP A 224 -1.62 1.57 2.94
N THR A 225 -0.79 2.19 3.79
CA THR A 225 0.67 2.24 3.59
C THR A 225 1.36 0.96 4.02
N TRP A 226 2.37 0.53 3.27
CA TRP A 226 3.10 -0.70 3.54
C TRP A 226 3.91 -0.71 4.83
N ARG A 227 4.28 0.45 5.37
CA ARG A 227 5.07 0.57 6.61
C ARG A 227 4.54 -0.35 7.71
N ASP A 228 3.25 -0.19 8.03
CA ASP A 228 2.59 -0.80 9.20
C ASP A 228 1.51 -1.83 8.81
N HIS A 229 1.21 -1.98 7.52
CA HIS A 229 0.15 -2.84 7.04
C HIS A 229 0.57 -4.31 6.96
N ASN A 230 -0.17 -5.22 7.61
CA ASN A 230 0.22 -6.63 7.71
C ASN A 230 -0.85 -7.60 7.21
N VAL A 231 -2.11 -7.30 7.47
CA VAL A 231 -3.24 -8.17 7.17
C VAL A 231 -4.45 -7.34 6.78
N HIS A 232 -5.18 -7.80 5.77
CA HIS A 232 -6.47 -7.27 5.38
C HIS A 232 -7.33 -8.37 4.77
N GLY A 233 -8.63 -8.14 4.66
CA GLY A 233 -9.51 -9.19 4.16
C GLY A 233 -10.99 -8.95 4.30
N LEU A 234 -11.72 -10.05 4.20
CA LEU A 234 -13.18 -10.12 4.33
C LEU A 234 -13.57 -10.87 5.59
N TYR A 235 -14.67 -10.43 6.19
CA TYR A 235 -15.25 -11.03 7.38
C TYR A 235 -16.73 -11.37 7.16
N ALA A 236 -17.13 -12.54 7.66
CA ALA A 236 -18.52 -12.95 7.77
C ALA A 236 -18.92 -12.97 9.24
N ASP A 237 -19.93 -12.18 9.60
CA ASP A 237 -20.47 -12.06 10.96
C ASP A 237 -21.40 -13.20 11.38
N GLY A 238 -21.58 -14.18 10.51
CA GLY A 238 -22.46 -15.32 10.72
C GLY A 238 -23.91 -15.10 10.30
N SER A 239 -24.34 -13.87 9.99
CA SER A 239 -25.73 -13.58 9.58
C SER A 239 -26.16 -14.27 8.28
N GLN A 240 -25.18 -14.65 7.44
CA GLN A 240 -25.37 -15.31 6.14
C GLN A 240 -24.76 -16.73 6.12
N THR A 241 -24.55 -17.34 7.30
CA THR A 241 -24.00 -18.70 7.44
C THR A 241 -25.03 -19.61 8.14
N SER A 242 -24.97 -20.93 7.88
CA SER A 242 -25.99 -21.87 8.36
C SER A 242 -25.99 -22.09 9.87
N ASP A 243 -24.83 -22.07 10.51
CA ASP A 243 -24.62 -22.32 11.94
C ASP A 243 -24.32 -21.03 12.73
N LYS A 244 -24.40 -19.87 12.06
CA LYS A 244 -24.09 -18.54 12.60
C LYS A 244 -22.63 -18.34 13.00
N SER A 245 -21.74 -19.24 12.59
CA SER A 245 -20.30 -19.11 12.84
C SER A 245 -19.70 -17.93 12.07
N THR A 246 -18.53 -17.48 12.51
CA THR A 246 -17.84 -16.34 11.91
C THR A 246 -16.64 -16.81 11.10
N TRP A 247 -16.37 -16.11 10.01
CA TRP A 247 -15.36 -16.52 9.03
C TRP A 247 -14.50 -15.35 8.59
N GLY A 248 -13.24 -15.65 8.26
CA GLY A 248 -12.29 -14.69 7.73
C GLY A 248 -11.58 -15.22 6.48
N ALA A 249 -11.37 -14.34 5.52
CA ALA A 249 -10.51 -14.56 4.35
C ALA A 249 -9.52 -13.41 4.25
N TRP A 250 -8.26 -13.70 4.56
CA TRP A 250 -7.22 -12.71 4.79
C TRP A 250 -6.09 -12.87 3.77
N LEU A 251 -5.56 -11.75 3.30
CA LEU A 251 -4.19 -11.72 2.82
C LEU A 251 -3.30 -11.33 3.99
N VAL A 252 -2.27 -12.14 4.23
CA VAL A 252 -1.20 -11.84 5.18
C VAL A 252 0.07 -11.55 4.39
N MET A 253 0.57 -10.32 4.54
CA MET A 253 1.82 -9.86 3.93
C MET A 253 2.99 -10.29 4.81
N ASN A 254 3.32 -11.59 4.76
CA ASN A 254 4.39 -12.21 5.54
C ASN A 254 5.73 -11.48 5.43
N THR A 255 6.04 -11.04 4.22
CA THR A 255 7.15 -10.15 3.93
C THR A 255 6.76 -9.24 2.76
N LYS A 256 7.46 -8.12 2.65
CA LYS A 256 7.30 -7.14 1.57
C LYS A 256 8.61 -6.90 0.83
N ASP A 257 9.57 -7.83 1.01
CA ASP A 257 10.94 -7.65 0.54
C ASP A 257 11.06 -7.66 -0.98
N THR A 258 10.14 -8.34 -1.66
CA THR A 258 10.06 -8.35 -3.11
C THR A 258 9.20 -7.23 -3.72
N TYR A 259 8.57 -6.38 -2.91
CA TYR A 259 7.73 -5.26 -3.40
C TYR A 259 8.63 -4.07 -3.79
N PHE A 260 8.02 -3.01 -4.31
CA PHE A 260 8.69 -1.74 -4.60
C PHE A 260 8.09 -0.57 -3.78
N GLY A 261 8.70 0.60 -3.88
CA GLY A 261 8.23 1.87 -3.31
C GLY A 261 8.50 2.08 -1.81
N GLY A 262 8.98 1.06 -1.11
CA GLY A 262 9.33 1.13 0.30
C GLY A 262 8.14 1.29 1.25
N PRO A 263 8.39 1.72 2.50
CA PRO A 263 7.36 1.80 3.53
C PRO A 263 6.27 2.84 3.26
N LEU A 264 6.52 3.83 2.40
CA LEU A 264 5.57 4.90 2.10
C LEU A 264 4.59 4.53 1.00
N HIS A 265 4.94 3.55 0.16
CA HIS A 265 4.03 3.09 -0.87
C HIS A 265 2.75 2.56 -0.22
N SER A 266 1.63 2.89 -0.83
CA SER A 266 0.31 2.52 -0.38
C SER A 266 -0.52 2.09 -1.58
N ASP A 267 -1.37 1.11 -1.35
CA ASP A 267 -2.24 0.58 -2.40
C ASP A 267 -3.54 0.03 -1.81
N LEU A 268 -4.45 -0.34 -2.71
CA LEU A 268 -5.72 -0.97 -2.45
C LEU A 268 -5.53 -2.30 -1.72
N THR A 269 -6.29 -2.51 -0.66
CA THR A 269 -6.22 -3.75 0.12
C THR A 269 -7.47 -4.58 -0.07
N VAL A 270 -8.66 -3.99 0.15
CA VAL A 270 -9.93 -4.71 0.01
C VAL A 270 -11.11 -3.82 -0.41
N ASP A 271 -11.96 -4.31 -1.32
CA ASP A 271 -13.22 -3.63 -1.72
C ASP A 271 -14.40 -4.60 -1.96
N GLY A 272 -14.26 -5.84 -1.48
CA GLY A 272 -15.02 -7.00 -1.92
C GLY A 272 -14.17 -7.97 -2.75
N ILE A 273 -13.05 -7.48 -3.28
CA ILE A 273 -11.88 -8.27 -3.65
C ILE A 273 -10.84 -8.13 -2.55
N VAL A 274 -10.17 -9.21 -2.15
CA VAL A 274 -8.95 -9.14 -1.33
C VAL A 274 -7.76 -9.11 -2.29
N TYR A 275 -7.06 -7.98 -2.34
CA TYR A 275 -5.95 -7.73 -3.25
C TYR A 275 -4.61 -8.05 -2.61
N ASP A 276 -3.68 -8.58 -3.38
CA ASP A 276 -2.25 -8.42 -3.12
C ASP A 276 -1.68 -7.50 -4.21
N TYR A 277 -1.54 -6.21 -3.93
CA TYR A 277 -0.91 -5.28 -4.86
C TYR A 277 0.60 -5.28 -4.66
N ILE A 278 1.29 -5.99 -5.54
CA ILE A 278 2.74 -6.21 -5.45
C ILE A 278 3.51 -5.08 -6.15
N VAL A 279 2.97 -4.62 -7.28
CA VAL A 279 3.48 -3.50 -8.06
C VAL A 279 2.29 -2.68 -8.53
N SER A 280 2.35 -1.36 -8.36
CA SER A 280 1.50 -0.42 -9.08
C SER A 280 2.17 0.95 -9.20
N ASN A 281 1.58 1.83 -9.99
CA ASN A 281 1.89 3.26 -9.99
C ASN A 281 0.89 4.08 -9.16
N HIS A 282 0.19 3.45 -8.23
CA HIS A 282 -0.70 4.17 -7.33
C HIS A 282 0.10 5.05 -6.38
N HIS A 283 -0.46 6.22 -6.08
CA HIS A 283 0.13 7.18 -5.13
C HIS A 283 1.56 7.64 -5.51
N GLY A 284 1.88 7.61 -6.80
CA GLY A 284 3.13 8.14 -7.36
C GLY A 284 4.32 7.20 -7.28
N ASP A 285 4.13 5.94 -6.88
CA ASP A 285 5.21 4.98 -6.96
C ASP A 285 5.59 4.71 -8.42
N GLN A 286 6.89 4.55 -8.68
CA GLN A 286 7.33 4.18 -10.02
C GLN A 286 7.10 2.69 -10.26
N THR A 287 7.19 2.26 -11.51
CA THR A 287 7.05 0.84 -11.87
C THR A 287 8.24 0.34 -12.69
N PRO A 288 8.70 -0.90 -12.47
CA PRO A 288 9.87 -1.41 -13.16
C PRO A 288 9.59 -1.62 -14.65
N ASN A 289 10.59 -1.35 -15.47
CA ASN A 289 10.54 -1.64 -16.90
C ASN A 289 10.73 -3.13 -17.18
N ILE A 290 9.81 -3.74 -17.94
CA ILE A 290 9.94 -5.09 -18.48
C ILE A 290 10.87 -5.01 -19.68
N THR A 291 12.09 -5.52 -19.49
CA THR A 291 13.17 -5.51 -20.49
C THR A 291 13.74 -6.91 -20.68
N ASP A 292 14.47 -7.15 -21.78
CA ASP A 292 15.13 -8.43 -22.04
C ASP A 292 16.02 -8.83 -20.86
N GLY A 293 15.77 -10.01 -20.29
CA GLY A 293 16.44 -10.48 -19.08
C GLY A 293 15.69 -10.19 -17.78
N PHE A 294 14.51 -9.54 -17.82
CA PHE A 294 13.62 -9.43 -16.67
C PHE A 294 13.22 -10.84 -16.23
N ASP A 295 13.51 -11.18 -14.99
CA ASP A 295 13.16 -12.46 -14.38
C ASP A 295 13.10 -12.29 -12.86
N ARG A 296 11.89 -12.19 -12.31
CA ARG A 296 11.65 -11.92 -10.90
C ARG A 296 10.47 -12.70 -10.37
N THR A 297 10.64 -13.24 -9.16
CA THR A 297 9.58 -13.86 -8.37
C THR A 297 9.28 -12.99 -7.17
N PHE A 298 7.99 -12.79 -6.90
CA PHE A 298 7.44 -12.02 -5.80
C PHE A 298 6.79 -12.95 -4.77
N GLY A 299 6.84 -12.55 -3.51
CA GLY A 299 6.34 -13.30 -2.36
C GLY A 299 7.46 -13.88 -1.48
N PRO A 300 7.10 -14.65 -0.44
CA PRO A 300 5.79 -15.26 -0.25
C PRO A 300 4.71 -14.30 0.28
N SER A 301 3.52 -14.41 -0.30
CA SER A 301 2.27 -13.90 0.27
C SER A 301 1.47 -15.08 0.84
N TYR A 302 0.63 -14.86 1.86
CA TYR A 302 -0.12 -15.95 2.50
C TYR A 302 -1.61 -15.64 2.55
N TYR A 303 -2.41 -16.37 1.79
CA TYR A 303 -3.88 -16.29 1.89
C TYR A 303 -4.35 -17.20 3.01
N TYR A 304 -4.88 -16.63 4.09
CA TYR A 304 -5.26 -17.35 5.29
C TYR A 304 -6.78 -17.33 5.49
N PHE A 305 -7.35 -18.50 5.80
CA PHE A 305 -8.78 -18.65 6.05
C PHE A 305 -8.98 -19.20 7.45
N ASN A 306 -9.84 -18.54 8.24
CA ASN A 306 -10.17 -18.99 9.58
C ASN A 306 -11.67 -18.98 9.86
N HIS A 307 -12.05 -19.77 10.85
CA HIS A 307 -13.42 -20.09 11.22
C HIS A 307 -13.51 -20.15 12.75
N PHE A 308 -14.44 -19.38 13.31
CA PHE A 308 -14.66 -19.28 14.75
C PHE A 308 -16.15 -19.44 15.10
N PRO A 309 -16.48 -19.77 16.37
CA PRO A 309 -17.86 -19.86 16.83
C PRO A 309 -18.69 -18.57 16.59
N PRO A 310 -20.03 -18.67 16.66
CA PRO A 310 -20.90 -17.51 16.56
C PRO A 310 -20.51 -16.36 17.48
N GLU A 311 -20.80 -15.14 17.06
CA GLU A 311 -20.58 -13.90 17.83
C GLU A 311 -19.09 -13.56 18.11
N THR A 312 -18.14 -14.27 17.50
CA THR A 312 -16.71 -13.93 17.61
C THR A 312 -16.42 -12.63 16.83
N PRO A 313 -15.84 -11.59 17.45
CA PRO A 313 -15.61 -10.31 16.76
C PRO A 313 -14.61 -10.39 15.60
N MET A 314 -14.81 -9.57 14.57
CA MET A 314 -13.93 -9.43 13.41
C MET A 314 -12.44 -9.30 13.78
N MET A 315 -12.13 -8.47 14.78
CA MET A 315 -10.74 -8.27 15.23
C MET A 315 -10.09 -9.54 15.80
N THR A 316 -10.85 -10.46 16.38
CA THR A 316 -10.28 -11.75 16.85
C THR A 316 -9.80 -12.60 15.68
N LEU A 317 -10.53 -12.61 14.57
CA LEU A 317 -10.15 -13.34 13.35
C LEU A 317 -8.98 -12.66 12.63
N HIS A 318 -8.95 -11.33 12.63
CA HIS A 318 -7.83 -10.55 12.13
C HIS A 318 -6.55 -10.81 12.93
N ASP A 319 -6.61 -10.75 14.27
CA ASP A 319 -5.45 -10.96 15.14
C ASP A 319 -4.89 -12.38 15.04
N ASP A 320 -5.77 -13.35 14.76
CA ASP A 320 -5.37 -14.72 14.45
C ASP A 320 -4.57 -14.81 13.14
N ALA A 321 -4.98 -14.07 12.10
CA ALA A 321 -4.24 -13.97 10.84
C ALA A 321 -2.93 -13.18 10.99
N ALA A 322 -2.90 -12.13 11.80
CA ALA A 322 -1.72 -11.26 12.01
C ALA A 322 -0.51 -12.00 12.58
N LYS A 323 -0.71 -13.15 13.26
CA LYS A 323 0.36 -14.02 13.75
C LYS A 323 1.29 -14.53 12.65
N TYR A 324 0.82 -14.60 11.40
CA TYR A 324 1.59 -15.07 10.26
C TYR A 324 2.32 -13.95 9.50
N ALA A 325 2.21 -12.70 9.97
CA ALA A 325 2.91 -11.53 9.40
C ALA A 325 4.34 -11.36 9.96
N ASP A 326 5.03 -12.46 10.23
CA ASP A 326 6.43 -12.49 10.69
C ASP A 326 7.25 -13.28 9.65
N PRO A 327 8.26 -12.71 8.97
CA PRO A 327 9.00 -13.42 7.93
C PRO A 327 9.71 -14.70 8.43
N THR A 328 9.84 -14.91 9.74
CA THR A 328 10.48 -16.08 10.35
C THR A 328 9.55 -17.26 10.60
N TRP A 329 8.22 -17.07 10.67
CA TRP A 329 7.29 -18.09 11.20
C TRP A 329 7.32 -19.44 10.46
N ASN A 330 7.49 -19.43 9.13
CA ASN A 330 7.51 -20.63 8.29
C ASN A 330 8.78 -20.74 7.44
N ALA A 331 9.90 -20.19 7.94
CA ALA A 331 11.19 -20.21 7.25
C ALA A 331 11.61 -21.61 6.77
N ASP A 332 11.46 -22.63 7.62
CA ASP A 332 11.82 -24.02 7.30
C ASP A 332 11.00 -24.60 6.14
N PHE A 333 9.71 -24.23 6.08
CA PHE A 333 8.85 -24.64 4.98
C PHE A 333 9.26 -23.95 3.68
N TYR A 334 9.49 -22.64 3.71
CA TYR A 334 9.94 -21.90 2.53
C TYR A 334 11.29 -22.42 1.99
N ASP A 335 12.22 -22.80 2.86
CA ASP A 335 13.48 -23.44 2.45
C ASP A 335 13.23 -24.81 1.79
N SER A 336 12.26 -25.58 2.29
CA SER A 336 11.92 -26.90 1.75
C SER A 336 11.31 -26.85 0.35
N ILE A 337 10.55 -25.79 0.04
CA ILE A 337 9.92 -25.58 -1.27
C ILE A 337 10.75 -24.70 -2.22
N ALA A 338 11.86 -24.11 -1.76
CA ALA A 338 12.70 -23.20 -2.54
C ALA A 338 13.14 -23.78 -3.89
N GLN A 339 13.37 -25.09 -3.96
CA GLN A 339 13.74 -25.79 -5.20
C GLN A 339 12.67 -25.71 -6.32
N HIS A 340 11.41 -25.46 -5.94
CA HIS A 340 10.28 -25.34 -6.87
C HIS A 340 10.00 -23.90 -7.29
N VAL A 341 10.56 -22.92 -6.58
CA VAL A 341 10.26 -21.48 -6.75
C VAL A 341 11.52 -20.75 -7.22
N PRO A 342 11.66 -20.49 -8.53
CA PRO A 342 12.81 -19.78 -9.08
C PRO A 342 13.00 -18.41 -8.42
N ASN A 343 14.25 -17.98 -8.29
CA ASN A 343 14.65 -16.68 -7.72
C ASN A 343 14.26 -16.44 -6.25
N TYR A 344 13.64 -17.40 -5.56
CA TYR A 344 13.47 -17.30 -4.11
C TYR A 344 14.83 -17.43 -3.42
N VAL A 345 15.13 -16.51 -2.50
CA VAL A 345 16.35 -16.58 -1.67
C VAL A 345 16.03 -17.35 -0.39
N PRO A 346 16.52 -18.59 -0.20
CA PRO A 346 16.31 -19.35 1.03
C PRO A 346 17.12 -18.79 2.21
N SER A 347 16.91 -19.33 3.41
CA SER A 347 17.61 -18.90 4.63
C SER A 347 19.15 -18.96 4.50
N SER A 348 19.69 -19.89 3.70
CA SER A 348 21.13 -19.98 3.43
C SER A 348 21.71 -18.76 2.70
N GLY A 349 20.86 -17.95 2.04
CA GLY A 349 21.22 -16.70 1.41
C GLY A 349 20.84 -15.46 2.22
N ARG A 350 20.38 -15.63 3.47
CA ARG A 350 19.86 -14.55 4.32
C ARG A 350 20.63 -14.45 5.64
N THR A 351 20.45 -13.34 6.34
CA THR A 351 20.98 -13.09 7.70
C THR A 351 20.08 -12.14 8.48
N THR A 352 20.45 -11.83 9.73
CA THR A 352 19.84 -10.73 10.50
C THR A 352 20.72 -9.50 10.38
N TRP A 353 20.12 -8.36 10.05
CA TRP A 353 20.77 -7.05 10.09
C TRP A 353 20.38 -6.30 11.37
N LYS A 354 21.32 -5.56 11.94
CA LYS A 354 21.11 -4.73 13.13
C LYS A 354 21.60 -3.30 12.90
N LEU A 355 20.99 -2.38 13.63
CA LEU A 355 21.34 -0.97 13.65
C LEU A 355 21.56 -0.49 15.09
N HIS A 356 22.51 0.41 15.27
CA HIS A 356 22.50 1.40 16.35
C HIS A 356 22.70 2.80 15.75
N VAL A 357 21.80 3.74 16.05
CA VAL A 357 21.86 5.11 15.55
C VAL A 357 21.70 6.14 16.66
N ASP A 358 22.60 7.12 16.69
CA ASP A 358 22.40 8.32 17.52
C ASP A 358 21.34 9.21 16.84
N LEU A 359 20.09 9.17 17.34
CA LEU A 359 18.96 9.92 16.78
C LEU A 359 18.98 11.42 17.15
N PRO A 360 18.39 12.29 16.32
CA PRO A 360 18.02 13.65 16.71
C PRO A 360 17.03 13.64 17.89
N ALA A 361 17.13 14.63 18.79
CA ALA A 361 16.34 14.66 20.02
C ALA A 361 14.81 14.80 19.79
N ASN A 362 14.42 15.36 18.65
CA ASN A 362 13.03 15.57 18.23
C ASN A 362 12.46 14.40 17.41
N ALA A 363 13.23 13.35 17.12
CA ALA A 363 12.78 12.21 16.33
C ALA A 363 11.61 11.47 17.00
N LYS A 364 10.53 11.26 16.24
CA LYS A 364 9.39 10.41 16.62
C LYS A 364 9.20 9.34 15.56
N ARG A 365 8.76 8.14 15.97
CA ARG A 365 8.58 6.97 15.09
C ARG A 365 9.71 6.78 14.05
N PRO A 366 10.99 6.82 14.46
CA PRO A 366 12.11 6.67 13.54
C PRO A 366 12.07 5.30 12.84
N LEU A 367 12.38 5.27 11.55
CA LEU A 367 12.36 4.07 10.72
C LEU A 367 13.71 3.90 10.00
N ALA A 368 14.26 2.69 10.02
CA ALA A 368 15.39 2.30 9.18
C ALA A 368 14.89 1.55 7.95
N VAL A 369 15.33 1.95 6.76
CA VAL A 369 14.99 1.32 5.48
C VAL A 369 16.27 0.84 4.80
N LEU A 370 16.34 -0.44 4.45
CA LEU A 370 17.31 -0.99 3.52
C LEU A 370 16.63 -1.17 2.16
N ALA A 371 17.14 -0.55 1.11
CA ALA A 371 16.59 -0.67 -0.24
C ALA A 371 17.72 -0.64 -1.29
N GLN A 372 17.35 -0.51 -2.57
CA GLN A 372 18.29 -0.42 -3.69
C GLN A 372 19.42 0.58 -3.38
N ASN A 373 20.67 0.15 -3.62
CA ASN A 373 21.84 1.01 -3.41
C ASN A 373 21.85 2.19 -4.39
N GLY A 374 22.28 3.37 -3.93
CA GLY A 374 22.50 4.55 -4.77
C GLY A 374 21.29 5.41 -5.10
N VAL A 375 20.05 4.98 -4.81
CA VAL A 375 18.80 5.71 -5.14
C VAL A 375 17.89 5.87 -3.91
N ASP A 376 16.92 6.78 -3.93
CA ASP A 376 15.94 6.86 -2.84
C ASP A 376 15.12 5.57 -2.80
N PHE A 377 14.61 5.17 -1.63
CA PHE A 377 13.88 3.90 -1.53
C PHE A 377 12.59 3.89 -2.34
N GLN A 378 12.02 5.07 -2.63
CA GLN A 378 10.85 5.25 -3.50
C GLN A 378 11.18 4.97 -4.98
N ASP A 379 12.46 4.98 -5.37
CA ASP A 379 12.92 4.73 -6.74
C ASP A 379 13.55 3.33 -6.91
N ASN A 380 13.28 2.40 -5.99
CA ASN A 380 13.92 1.09 -5.96
C ASN A 380 13.49 0.13 -7.10
N VAL A 381 12.72 0.62 -8.07
CA VAL A 381 12.30 -0.10 -9.28
C VAL A 381 13.38 -0.12 -10.38
N LEU A 382 14.40 0.73 -10.26
CA LEU A 382 15.45 0.88 -11.28
C LEU A 382 16.35 -0.35 -11.37
N ASP A 383 16.53 -1.07 -10.27
CA ASP A 383 17.05 -2.44 -10.25
C ASP A 383 15.91 -3.42 -10.02
N THR A 384 15.52 -4.13 -11.08
CA THR A 384 14.43 -5.11 -11.05
C THR A 384 14.72 -6.31 -10.15
N LYS A 385 15.92 -6.43 -9.57
CA LYS A 385 16.29 -7.46 -8.58
C LYS A 385 16.45 -6.89 -7.17
N ALA A 386 16.27 -5.58 -6.97
CA ALA A 386 16.35 -4.98 -5.66
C ALA A 386 15.34 -5.61 -4.69
N LEU A 387 15.75 -5.71 -3.43
CA LEU A 387 14.90 -6.10 -2.32
C LEU A 387 14.84 -4.94 -1.33
N GLN A 388 13.79 -4.89 -0.54
CA GLN A 388 13.58 -3.85 0.46
C GLN A 388 13.26 -4.41 1.83
N TYR A 389 13.66 -3.69 2.87
CA TYR A 389 13.38 -4.06 4.25
C TYR A 389 13.27 -2.82 5.11
N TRP A 390 12.47 -2.86 6.16
CA TRP A 390 12.46 -1.81 7.16
C TRP A 390 12.12 -2.34 8.54
N ALA A 391 12.48 -1.56 9.56
CA ALA A 391 12.06 -1.76 10.93
C ALA A 391 12.02 -0.41 11.66
N ASP A 392 11.09 -0.29 12.61
CA ASP A 392 11.10 0.81 13.56
C ASP A 392 12.39 0.77 14.39
N ILE A 393 12.90 1.95 14.69
CA ILE A 393 14.02 2.15 15.59
C ILE A 393 13.44 2.46 16.97
N ASP A 394 13.92 1.77 18.00
CA ASP A 394 13.47 2.00 19.36
C ASP A 394 13.99 3.33 19.94
N ALA A 395 13.54 3.67 21.14
CA ALA A 395 13.93 4.91 21.82
C ALA A 395 15.43 5.00 22.15
N ASP A 396 16.13 3.86 22.19
CA ASP A 396 17.57 3.78 22.44
C ASP A 396 18.40 3.76 21.15
N GLY A 397 17.75 3.87 19.98
CA GLY A 397 18.41 3.94 18.68
C GLY A 397 18.70 2.58 18.05
N TYR A 398 18.11 1.48 18.52
CA TYR A 398 18.32 0.14 17.97
C TYR A 398 17.20 -0.31 17.03
N ALA A 399 17.57 -1.03 15.98
CA ALA A 399 16.64 -1.77 15.13
C ALA A 399 17.21 -3.13 14.74
N THR A 400 16.33 -4.10 14.49
CA THR A 400 16.69 -5.43 14.00
C THR A 400 15.76 -5.83 12.87
N ILE A 401 16.34 -6.25 11.74
CA ILE A 401 15.60 -6.79 10.61
C ILE A 401 16.06 -8.25 10.41
N PRO A 402 15.20 -9.25 10.65
CA PRO A 402 15.52 -10.64 10.37
C PRO A 402 15.45 -10.93 8.86
N ARG A 403 16.07 -12.03 8.45
CA ARG A 403 15.95 -12.61 7.09
C ARG A 403 16.25 -11.64 5.94
N VAL A 404 17.17 -10.70 6.13
CA VAL A 404 17.68 -9.84 5.05
C VAL A 404 18.53 -10.68 4.09
N ALA A 405 18.23 -10.64 2.80
CA ALA A 405 19.03 -11.33 1.79
C ALA A 405 20.44 -10.73 1.68
N ALA A 406 21.42 -11.55 1.33
CA ALA A 406 22.76 -11.07 1.04
C ALA A 406 22.73 -10.15 -0.18
N GLY A 407 23.44 -9.02 -0.09
CA GLY A 407 23.37 -7.97 -1.10
C GLY A 407 24.04 -6.68 -0.63
N THR A 408 23.97 -5.65 -1.47
CA THR A 408 24.43 -4.30 -1.14
C THR A 408 23.22 -3.37 -1.17
N TYR A 409 23.01 -2.65 -0.07
CA TYR A 409 21.84 -1.81 0.14
C TYR A 409 22.24 -0.37 0.47
N ARG A 410 21.33 0.57 0.20
CA ARG A 410 21.33 1.87 0.86
C ARG A 410 20.54 1.75 2.17
N LEU A 411 21.10 2.25 3.26
CA LEU A 411 20.38 2.55 4.49
C LEU A 411 19.86 3.98 4.45
N THR A 412 18.54 4.15 4.54
CA THR A 412 17.88 5.43 4.77
C THR A 412 17.23 5.42 6.14
N ILE A 413 17.43 6.46 6.95
CA ILE A 413 16.73 6.65 8.23
C ILE A 413 15.99 7.98 8.19
N TYR A 414 14.69 7.93 8.47
CA TYR A 414 13.85 9.11 8.63
C TYR A 414 13.00 8.97 9.90
N ALA A 415 12.44 10.08 10.38
CA ALA A 415 11.61 10.13 11.57
C ALA A 415 10.65 11.32 11.49
N ASP A 416 9.46 11.15 12.04
CA ASP A 416 8.47 12.18 12.18
C ASP A 416 9.06 13.32 13.04
N GLY A 417 8.89 14.56 12.60
CA GLY A 417 9.34 15.76 13.31
C GLY A 417 10.77 16.23 12.98
N VAL A 418 11.52 15.47 12.15
CA VAL A 418 12.89 15.79 11.74
C VAL A 418 12.97 16.18 10.26
N PHE A 419 13.53 17.35 9.97
CA PHE A 419 13.87 17.71 8.59
C PHE A 419 15.12 16.96 8.09
N GLY A 420 15.02 16.42 6.87
CA GLY A 420 16.08 15.64 6.24
C GLY A 420 16.04 14.16 6.63
N GLN A 421 16.97 13.39 6.07
CA GLN A 421 17.11 11.95 6.34
C GLN A 421 18.58 11.56 6.40
N TYR A 422 18.92 10.53 7.17
CA TYR A 422 20.25 9.93 7.11
C TYR A 422 20.32 8.96 5.93
N VAL A 423 21.37 9.05 5.13
CA VAL A 423 21.62 8.15 4.00
C VAL A 423 23.02 7.57 4.11
N LYS A 424 23.13 6.25 3.93
CA LYS A 424 24.41 5.54 3.80
C LYS A 424 24.29 4.46 2.72
N ASP A 425 25.00 4.68 1.61
CA ASP A 425 25.19 3.67 0.58
C ASP A 425 26.18 2.57 1.00
N ASP A 426 26.23 1.53 0.19
CA ASP A 426 27.20 0.43 0.25
C ASP A 426 27.13 -0.37 1.57
N VAL A 427 25.95 -0.49 2.17
CA VAL A 427 25.70 -1.38 3.31
C VAL A 427 25.69 -2.82 2.80
N ARG A 428 26.82 -3.50 2.97
CA ARG A 428 27.01 -4.89 2.54
C ARG A 428 26.45 -5.87 3.57
N ILE A 429 25.53 -6.72 3.12
CA ILE A 429 24.95 -7.83 3.88
C ILE A 429 25.54 -9.14 3.36
N VAL A 430 26.04 -9.96 4.29
CA VAL A 430 26.62 -11.28 4.00
C VAL A 430 25.76 -12.34 4.68
N ALA A 431 25.34 -13.37 3.93
CA ALA A 431 24.52 -14.45 4.45
C ALA A 431 25.23 -15.16 5.63
N GLY A 432 24.46 -15.54 6.65
CA GLY A 432 24.99 -16.22 7.85
C GLY A 432 25.78 -15.35 8.83
N GLU A 433 26.07 -14.09 8.50
CA GLU A 433 26.79 -13.16 9.39
C GLU A 433 25.87 -12.05 9.88
N VAL A 434 25.71 -11.92 11.20
CA VAL A 434 24.96 -10.79 11.78
C VAL A 434 25.82 -9.54 11.70
N HIS A 435 25.36 -8.55 10.94
CA HIS A 435 26.05 -7.27 10.77
C HIS A 435 25.32 -6.17 11.54
N THR A 436 26.07 -5.38 12.33
CA THR A 436 25.54 -4.18 13.01
C THR A 436 26.08 -2.92 12.36
N THR A 437 25.22 -2.19 11.65
CA THR A 437 25.52 -0.86 11.15
C THR A 437 25.44 0.14 12.30
N HIS A 438 26.40 1.06 12.37
CA HIS A 438 26.34 2.21 13.29
C HIS A 438 26.16 3.49 12.49
N ALA A 439 25.28 4.38 12.97
CA ALA A 439 25.00 5.66 12.35
C ALA A 439 24.92 6.78 13.39
N ARG A 440 25.12 8.01 12.93
CA ARG A 440 24.86 9.22 13.73
C ARG A 440 24.11 10.18 12.84
N TRP A 441 22.90 10.51 13.24
CA TRP A 441 22.03 11.39 12.48
C TRP A 441 21.80 12.69 13.23
N ARG A 442 21.78 13.80 12.48
CA ARG A 442 21.46 15.13 12.96
C ARG A 442 20.43 15.70 12.01
N GLU A 443 19.44 16.38 12.57
CA GLU A 443 18.47 17.12 11.79
C GLU A 443 19.19 18.10 10.85
N GLU A 444 18.74 18.16 9.61
CA GLU A 444 19.23 19.16 8.68
C GLU A 444 18.80 20.55 9.14
N SER A 445 19.73 21.51 9.15
CA SER A 445 19.44 22.91 9.46
C SER A 445 20.25 23.85 8.57
N ALA A 446 19.61 24.94 8.16
CA ALA A 446 20.20 26.02 7.38
C ALA A 446 20.43 27.30 8.20
N GLY A 447 20.10 27.32 9.50
CA GLY A 447 20.28 28.50 10.35
C GLY A 447 19.38 28.50 11.58
N ALA A 448 19.05 29.69 12.08
CA ALA A 448 18.03 29.82 13.11
C ALA A 448 16.64 29.68 12.48
N GLU A 449 15.82 28.77 12.99
CA GLU A 449 14.42 28.62 12.59
C GLU A 449 13.63 29.87 12.99
N ILE A 450 12.92 30.46 12.03
CA ILE A 450 11.99 31.56 12.24
C ILE A 450 10.59 31.01 12.49
N PHE A 451 10.18 30.07 11.64
CA PHE A 451 8.94 29.33 11.80
C PHE A 451 9.01 27.98 11.11
N ARG A 452 8.10 27.11 11.54
CA ARG A 452 7.68 25.91 10.83
C ARG A 452 6.16 25.87 10.73
N ILE A 453 5.63 25.27 9.68
CA ILE A 453 4.22 24.92 9.52
C ILE A 453 4.18 23.43 9.22
N GLY A 454 3.36 22.71 9.98
CA GLY A 454 3.25 21.26 9.90
C GLY A 454 4.43 20.49 10.50
N THR A 455 4.35 19.17 10.34
CA THR A 455 5.21 18.15 10.91
C THR A 455 5.89 17.40 9.77
N PRO A 456 7.23 17.37 9.68
CA PRO A 456 7.94 16.59 8.66
C PRO A 456 7.82 15.12 9.01
N ASP A 457 6.76 14.49 8.54
CA ASP A 457 6.39 13.09 8.77
C ASP A 457 6.01 12.37 7.47
N LYS A 458 6.22 13.05 6.33
CA LYS A 458 5.95 12.59 4.96
C LYS A 458 4.46 12.55 4.61
N SER A 459 3.62 13.21 5.41
CA SER A 459 2.17 13.20 5.27
C SER A 459 1.57 14.59 5.20
N SER A 460 0.50 14.74 4.42
CA SER A 460 -0.36 15.92 4.47
C SER A 460 -1.56 15.75 5.40
N GLY A 461 -1.58 14.72 6.24
CA GLY A 461 -2.78 14.34 6.97
C GLY A 461 -3.15 15.27 8.12
N GLU A 462 -2.24 16.06 8.68
CA GLU A 462 -2.58 16.96 9.79
C GLU A 462 -3.38 18.20 9.36
N PHE A 463 -3.42 18.50 8.06
CA PHE A 463 -4.14 19.63 7.49
C PHE A 463 -5.65 19.36 7.37
N ARG A 464 -6.46 20.42 7.16
CA ARG A 464 -7.92 20.32 7.08
C ARG A 464 -8.35 19.30 6.02
N HIS A 465 -9.28 18.40 6.38
CA HIS A 465 -9.76 17.27 5.59
C HIS A 465 -8.76 16.12 5.36
N GLY A 466 -7.63 16.13 6.06
CA GLY A 466 -6.72 15.00 6.18
C GLY A 466 -7.23 13.94 7.18
N TYR A 467 -6.47 13.69 8.25
CA TYR A 467 -6.75 12.76 9.36
C TYR A 467 -7.92 13.17 10.26
N ALA A 468 -8.55 14.32 10.02
CA ALA A 468 -9.77 14.68 10.73
C ALA A 468 -10.83 13.58 10.53
N PRO A 469 -11.52 13.10 11.57
CA PRO A 469 -12.59 12.12 11.42
C PRO A 469 -13.87 12.76 10.83
N ASP A 470 -14.64 11.98 10.08
CA ASP A 470 -16.02 12.34 9.74
C ASP A 470 -16.96 12.05 10.92
N GLU A 471 -17.26 13.10 11.69
CA GLU A 471 -18.14 13.02 12.86
C GLU A 471 -19.61 12.70 12.53
N SER A 472 -20.00 12.72 11.24
CA SER A 472 -21.37 12.41 10.83
C SER A 472 -21.67 10.91 10.76
N LYS A 473 -20.64 10.06 10.86
CA LYS A 473 -20.73 8.62 10.66
C LYS A 473 -20.24 7.86 11.90
N PRO A 474 -20.89 6.75 12.30
CA PRO A 474 -20.50 5.95 13.46
C PRO A 474 -19.06 5.42 13.44
N LEU A 475 -18.55 4.99 12.27
CA LEU A 475 -17.18 4.49 12.14
C LEU A 475 -16.14 5.60 12.08
N ARG A 476 -16.58 6.86 11.91
CA ARG A 476 -15.74 8.06 11.90
C ARG A 476 -14.49 7.91 11.02
N PRO A 477 -14.65 7.49 9.73
CA PRO A 477 -13.50 7.36 8.85
C PRO A 477 -12.77 8.70 8.72
N GLU A 478 -11.46 8.63 8.52
CA GLU A 478 -10.65 9.82 8.25
C GLU A 478 -11.13 10.47 6.95
N GLN A 479 -11.29 11.79 6.95
CA GLN A 479 -11.94 12.53 5.86
C GLN A 479 -11.22 12.34 4.52
N TYR A 480 -9.90 12.22 4.51
CA TYR A 480 -9.15 11.95 3.27
C TYR A 480 -9.50 10.59 2.63
N ARG A 481 -10.03 9.64 3.41
CA ARG A 481 -10.47 8.32 2.91
C ARG A 481 -11.83 8.37 2.21
N ILE A 482 -12.58 9.45 2.41
CA ILE A 482 -13.82 9.72 1.70
C ILE A 482 -13.48 10.34 0.34
N TYR A 483 -14.39 10.19 -0.63
CA TYR A 483 -14.31 10.85 -1.92
C TYR A 483 -14.00 12.35 -1.76
N TRP A 484 -12.85 12.79 -2.30
CA TRP A 484 -12.28 14.13 -2.09
C TRP A 484 -13.27 15.29 -2.32
N ALA A 485 -14.18 15.14 -3.30
CA ALA A 485 -15.15 16.18 -3.64
C ALA A 485 -16.34 16.26 -2.65
N ALA A 486 -16.39 15.40 -1.62
CA ALA A 486 -17.28 15.58 -0.48
C ALA A 486 -16.96 16.87 0.31
N TYR A 487 -15.74 17.40 0.19
CA TYR A 487 -15.29 18.63 0.84
C TYR A 487 -15.03 19.72 -0.20
N ASP A 488 -15.87 20.75 -0.23
CA ASP A 488 -15.87 21.78 -1.27
C ASP A 488 -14.93 22.95 -0.91
N TYR A 489 -13.73 22.97 -1.50
CA TYR A 489 -12.69 23.97 -1.20
C TYR A 489 -13.19 25.43 -1.29
N PRO A 490 -13.94 25.89 -2.31
CA PRO A 490 -14.43 27.27 -2.37
C PRO A 490 -15.44 27.62 -1.27
N THR A 491 -16.11 26.63 -0.67
CA THR A 491 -16.98 26.82 0.49
C THR A 491 -16.17 26.91 1.78
N ASP A 492 -15.14 26.07 1.95
CA ASP A 492 -14.26 26.11 3.12
C ASP A 492 -13.33 27.34 3.13
N PHE A 493 -12.87 27.76 1.94
CA PHE A 493 -11.89 28.84 1.74
C PHE A 493 -12.39 29.85 0.68
N PRO A 494 -13.48 30.60 0.95
CA PRO A 494 -14.07 31.53 -0.02
C PRO A 494 -13.16 32.71 -0.39
N HIS A 495 -12.08 32.92 0.37
CA HIS A 495 -11.06 33.96 0.14
C HIS A 495 -9.66 33.35 -0.04
N GLY A 496 -9.57 32.03 -0.24
CA GLY A 496 -8.32 31.28 -0.28
C GLY A 496 -7.66 31.10 1.08
N VAL A 497 -6.49 30.49 1.09
CA VAL A 497 -5.70 30.23 2.30
C VAL A 497 -4.83 31.44 2.62
N THR A 498 -5.02 32.00 3.82
CA THR A 498 -4.07 32.92 4.46
C THR A 498 -3.72 32.36 5.83
N PHE A 499 -2.54 31.75 5.94
CA PHE A 499 -2.06 31.12 7.17
C PHE A 499 -1.14 32.07 7.93
N ARG A 500 -1.54 32.51 9.13
CA ARG A 500 -0.70 33.35 9.98
C ARG A 500 0.05 32.48 10.99
N VAL A 501 1.37 32.45 10.86
CA VAL A 501 2.26 31.70 11.76
C VAL A 501 2.03 32.13 13.21
N GLY A 502 1.81 31.15 14.10
CA GLY A 502 1.56 31.37 15.52
C GLY A 502 0.10 31.68 15.89
N GLU A 503 -0.79 31.89 14.91
CA GLU A 503 -2.22 32.16 15.13
C GLU A 503 -3.14 31.14 14.44
N SER A 504 -2.87 30.82 13.18
CA SER A 504 -3.61 29.83 12.40
C SER A 504 -3.33 28.40 12.87
N LYS A 505 -4.26 27.49 12.58
CA LYS A 505 -4.20 26.06 12.89
C LYS A 505 -4.18 25.24 11.62
N GLU A 506 -3.20 24.37 11.46
CA GLU A 506 -3.01 23.50 10.28
C GLU A 506 -4.28 22.71 9.94
N ALA A 507 -4.89 22.09 10.95
CA ALA A 507 -6.11 21.28 10.80
C ALA A 507 -7.39 22.06 10.43
N VAL A 508 -7.35 23.39 10.40
CA VAL A 508 -8.53 24.24 10.19
C VAL A 508 -8.33 25.23 9.04
N ASP A 509 -7.18 25.90 9.01
CA ASP A 509 -6.93 27.09 8.21
C ASP A 509 -6.09 26.79 6.95
N MET A 510 -5.75 25.52 6.70
CA MET A 510 -5.00 25.09 5.53
C MET A 510 -5.56 23.76 5.04
N ASN A 511 -5.96 23.69 3.77
CA ASN A 511 -6.47 22.45 3.17
C ASN A 511 -5.32 21.44 3.03
N TYR A 512 -5.60 20.14 3.14
CA TYR A 512 -4.61 19.10 2.87
C TYR A 512 -4.13 19.07 1.40
N VAL A 513 -4.87 19.70 0.48
CA VAL A 513 -4.53 19.83 -0.94
C VAL A 513 -4.55 21.28 -1.39
N HIS A 514 -3.46 21.72 -2.03
CA HIS A 514 -3.35 22.98 -2.75
C HIS A 514 -3.60 22.75 -4.23
N TRP A 515 -4.74 23.25 -4.71
CA TRP A 515 -5.25 23.06 -6.06
C TRP A 515 -4.80 24.18 -7.00
N SER A 516 -4.56 23.88 -8.28
CA SER A 516 -4.49 24.92 -9.32
C SER A 516 -5.88 25.41 -9.75
N VAL A 517 -6.86 24.50 -9.71
CA VAL A 517 -8.28 24.66 -10.07
C VAL A 517 -9.08 23.70 -9.21
N PHE A 518 -10.25 24.08 -8.71
CA PHE A 518 -11.09 23.16 -7.95
C PHE A 518 -12.38 22.82 -8.69
N GLY A 519 -12.83 21.56 -8.60
CA GLY A 519 -14.03 21.08 -9.31
C GLY A 519 -13.73 20.60 -10.73
N GLY A 520 -14.76 20.55 -11.58
CA GLY A 520 -14.63 20.07 -12.95
C GLY A 520 -14.87 18.56 -13.08
N LYS A 521 -14.17 17.94 -14.04
CA LYS A 521 -14.24 16.50 -14.30
C LYS A 521 -13.96 15.69 -13.03
N GLY A 522 -14.70 14.59 -12.83
CA GLY A 522 -14.54 13.74 -11.64
C GLY A 522 -14.96 14.38 -10.31
N ASN A 523 -15.58 15.56 -10.33
CA ASN A 523 -16.20 16.19 -9.16
C ASN A 523 -17.73 16.25 -9.35
N SER A 524 -18.47 15.37 -8.68
CA SER A 524 -19.94 15.33 -8.82
C SER A 524 -20.68 16.45 -8.08
N VAL A 525 -20.04 17.09 -7.10
CA VAL A 525 -20.64 18.17 -6.30
C VAL A 525 -20.49 19.52 -7.02
N ARG A 526 -19.33 19.73 -7.64
CA ARG A 526 -18.96 20.91 -8.43
C ARG A 526 -18.43 20.48 -9.81
N PRO A 527 -19.33 20.14 -10.75
CA PRO A 527 -18.93 19.66 -12.08
C PRO A 527 -18.34 20.76 -12.97
N GLU A 528 -18.59 22.03 -12.66
CA GLU A 528 -17.99 23.17 -13.36
C GLU A 528 -16.73 23.65 -12.61
N PRO A 529 -15.58 23.79 -13.29
CA PRO A 529 -14.33 24.18 -12.66
C PRO A 529 -14.41 25.61 -12.07
N PHE A 530 -13.97 25.74 -10.83
CA PHE A 530 -13.77 27.00 -10.13
C PHE A 530 -12.30 27.39 -10.17
N TYR A 531 -11.99 28.42 -10.96
CA TYR A 531 -10.63 28.93 -11.14
C TYR A 531 -10.23 29.98 -10.09
N GLY A 532 -11.19 30.69 -9.53
CA GLY A 532 -10.95 31.91 -8.76
C GLY A 532 -10.24 33.03 -9.54
N GLN A 533 -9.80 34.05 -8.81
CA GLN A 533 -8.97 35.18 -9.26
C GLN A 533 -7.53 35.12 -8.70
N GLY A 534 -7.14 33.96 -8.16
CA GLY A 534 -5.84 33.72 -7.54
C GLY A 534 -5.93 32.99 -6.19
N GLU A 535 -7.10 32.99 -5.55
CA GLU A 535 -7.33 32.40 -4.23
C GLU A 535 -7.33 30.87 -4.19
N VAL A 536 -7.35 30.21 -5.35
CA VAL A 536 -7.23 28.75 -5.46
C VAL A 536 -5.76 28.36 -5.52
N ASN A 537 -5.02 28.92 -6.48
CA ASN A 537 -3.66 28.54 -6.83
C ASN A 537 -2.56 29.34 -6.10
N ASN A 538 -2.91 30.35 -5.30
CA ASN A 538 -1.99 31.11 -4.47
C ASN A 538 -2.40 31.02 -3.00
N TRP A 539 -1.54 30.47 -2.16
CA TRP A 539 -1.71 30.41 -0.71
C TRP A 539 -0.73 31.35 -0.02
N THR A 540 -1.20 32.16 0.93
CA THR A 540 -0.36 33.17 1.58
C THR A 540 0.02 32.75 2.99
N LEU A 541 1.31 32.71 3.29
CA LEU A 541 1.85 32.60 4.64
C LEU A 541 2.19 33.99 5.15
N VAL A 542 1.71 34.32 6.35
CA VAL A 542 1.98 35.60 7.03
C VAL A 542 2.74 35.33 8.32
N PHE A 543 3.84 36.05 8.54
CA PHE A 543 4.67 35.86 9.72
C PHE A 543 5.39 37.15 10.09
N ASP A 544 5.66 37.31 11.37
CA ASP A 544 6.44 38.43 11.88
C ASP A 544 7.91 38.05 12.02
N VAL A 545 8.78 39.02 11.78
CA VAL A 545 10.23 38.88 11.95
C VAL A 545 10.75 40.04 12.78
N GLU A 546 11.54 39.77 13.80
CA GLU A 546 12.24 40.78 14.57
C GLU A 546 13.47 41.32 13.81
N GLU A 547 13.84 42.58 14.05
CA GLU A 547 15.04 43.16 13.43
C GLU A 547 16.29 42.30 13.70
N ALA A 548 16.42 41.75 14.91
CA ALA A 548 17.56 40.90 15.28
C ALA A 548 17.64 39.59 14.47
N GLN A 549 16.51 39.08 13.97
CA GLN A 549 16.44 37.85 13.18
C GLN A 549 16.91 38.03 11.73
N VAL A 550 16.88 39.26 11.18
CA VAL A 550 17.29 39.56 9.78
C VAL A 550 18.53 40.44 9.68
N ARG A 551 18.86 41.21 10.72
CA ARG A 551 19.99 42.13 10.70
C ARG A 551 21.32 41.37 10.64
N ARG A 552 22.18 41.75 9.68
CA ARG A 552 23.52 41.16 9.44
C ARG A 552 23.46 39.66 9.12
N LYS A 553 22.34 39.19 8.59
CA LYS A 553 22.16 37.83 8.09
C LYS A 553 22.59 37.73 6.64
N ARG A 554 22.99 36.52 6.23
CA ARG A 554 23.65 36.29 4.93
C ARG A 554 22.77 35.53 3.97
N LYS A 555 21.93 34.64 4.50
CA LYS A 555 21.13 33.71 3.71
C LYS A 555 19.85 33.34 4.46
N ALA A 556 18.72 33.41 3.76
CA ALA A 556 17.48 32.78 4.20
C ALA A 556 17.25 31.51 3.36
N THR A 557 16.72 30.48 4.00
CA THR A 557 16.34 29.22 3.35
C THR A 557 14.90 28.88 3.72
N PHE A 558 14.03 28.81 2.72
CA PHE A 558 12.67 28.32 2.87
C PHE A 558 12.60 26.90 2.28
N THR A 559 12.43 25.92 3.17
CA THR A 559 12.30 24.51 2.81
C THR A 559 10.83 24.18 2.62
N VAL A 560 10.50 23.57 1.48
CA VAL A 560 9.18 23.03 1.17
C VAL A 560 9.32 21.52 1.01
N GLN A 561 8.59 20.75 1.81
CA GLN A 561 8.41 19.31 1.65
C GLN A 561 6.96 19.04 1.24
N LEU A 562 6.79 18.19 0.23
CA LEU A 562 5.49 17.79 -0.29
C LEU A 562 5.31 16.29 -0.05
N ALA A 563 4.16 15.94 0.53
CA ALA A 563 3.73 14.56 0.74
C ALA A 563 3.23 13.91 -0.57
N GLY A 564 2.87 14.72 -1.57
CA GLY A 564 2.46 14.27 -2.89
C GLY A 564 2.27 15.45 -3.86
N VAL A 565 2.38 15.18 -5.15
CA VAL A 565 2.22 16.15 -6.24
C VAL A 565 1.50 15.50 -7.40
N LYS A 566 0.44 16.09 -7.94
CA LYS A 566 -0.10 15.74 -9.26
C LYS A 566 0.36 16.76 -10.28
N THR A 567 1.25 16.35 -11.19
CA THR A 567 1.54 17.09 -12.43
C THR A 567 0.54 16.69 -13.52
N ALA A 568 0.69 17.21 -14.75
CA ALA A 568 -0.12 16.74 -15.88
C ALA A 568 0.22 15.33 -16.37
N ALA A 569 1.27 14.70 -15.82
CA ALA A 569 1.52 13.28 -16.09
C ALA A 569 0.59 12.34 -15.30
N GLY A 570 -0.15 12.85 -14.30
CA GLY A 570 -1.01 12.02 -13.46
C GLY A 570 -0.22 10.90 -12.76
N ASN A 571 -0.70 9.66 -12.85
CA ASN A 571 0.03 8.46 -12.41
C ASN A 571 0.85 7.80 -13.52
N THR A 572 0.87 8.34 -14.74
CA THR A 572 1.47 7.62 -15.86
C THR A 572 2.99 7.60 -15.79
N ASP A 573 3.59 8.61 -15.14
CA ASP A 573 5.02 8.92 -15.18
C ASP A 573 5.58 8.96 -16.62
N VAL A 574 4.72 9.28 -17.60
CA VAL A 574 5.10 9.41 -19.00
C VAL A 574 5.11 10.90 -19.37
N TYR A 575 6.24 11.36 -19.88
CA TYR A 575 6.34 12.71 -20.43
C TYR A 575 5.47 12.87 -21.67
N ASN A 576 4.62 13.90 -21.68
CA ASN A 576 3.84 14.29 -22.85
C ASN A 576 4.11 15.77 -23.19
N ALA A 577 4.82 16.01 -24.29
CA ALA A 577 5.17 17.37 -24.72
C ALA A 577 3.95 18.24 -25.08
N SER A 578 2.78 17.63 -25.34
CA SER A 578 1.52 18.35 -25.56
C SER A 578 0.86 18.81 -24.26
N GLU A 579 1.26 18.27 -23.12
CA GLU A 579 0.78 18.67 -21.78
C GLU A 579 1.74 19.72 -21.19
N PRO A 580 1.34 21.01 -21.12
CA PRO A 580 2.23 22.10 -20.70
C PRO A 580 2.72 21.97 -19.26
N TYR A 581 1.97 21.24 -18.42
CA TYR A 581 2.30 21.03 -17.01
C TYR A 581 2.78 19.60 -16.73
N SER A 582 3.31 18.88 -17.74
CA SER A 582 3.97 17.59 -17.52
C SER A 582 5.06 17.72 -16.46
N ASN A 583 5.88 18.77 -16.59
CA ASN A 583 6.67 19.26 -15.48
C ASN A 583 5.92 20.44 -14.87
N LEU A 584 5.77 20.44 -13.55
CA LEU A 584 4.98 21.43 -12.84
C LEU A 584 5.90 22.47 -12.20
N ASP A 585 5.79 23.72 -12.63
CA ASP A 585 6.50 24.82 -11.98
C ASP A 585 5.76 25.24 -10.70
N TYR A 586 6.48 25.19 -9.58
CA TYR A 586 6.05 25.67 -8.28
C TYR A 586 6.84 26.93 -7.91
N ILE A 587 6.14 28.03 -7.63
CA ILE A 587 6.75 29.34 -7.41
C ILE A 587 6.58 29.75 -5.95
N VAL A 588 7.65 30.30 -5.37
CA VAL A 588 7.62 30.96 -4.06
C VAL A 588 7.90 32.44 -4.25
N ASN A 589 6.99 33.29 -3.80
CA ASN A 589 7.17 34.73 -3.74
C ASN A 589 7.46 35.17 -2.31
N VAL A 590 8.47 36.02 -2.10
CA VAL A 590 8.79 36.62 -0.81
C VAL A 590 8.61 38.13 -0.91
N ASN A 591 7.62 38.67 -0.19
CA ASN A 591 7.34 40.11 -0.14
C ASN A 591 7.27 40.82 -1.51
N GLY A 592 6.67 40.18 -2.51
CA GLY A 592 6.51 40.71 -3.87
C GLY A 592 7.62 40.34 -4.83
N GLN A 593 8.65 39.59 -4.41
CA GLN A 593 9.72 39.10 -5.27
C GLN A 593 9.60 37.57 -5.46
N ASP A 594 9.43 37.14 -6.71
CA ASP A 594 9.50 35.71 -7.05
C ASP A 594 10.94 35.20 -6.89
N LEU A 595 11.05 34.02 -6.30
CA LEU A 595 12.27 33.22 -6.28
C LEU A 595 12.36 32.36 -7.55
N GLU A 596 13.52 31.74 -7.78
CA GLU A 596 13.67 30.80 -8.89
C GLU A 596 12.63 29.67 -8.77
N PRO A 597 11.84 29.40 -9.82
CA PRO A 597 10.84 28.34 -9.80
C PRO A 597 11.45 26.96 -9.52
N TRP A 598 10.71 26.14 -8.79
CA TRP A 598 11.00 24.72 -8.67
C TRP A 598 10.19 23.94 -9.71
N THR A 599 10.85 23.45 -10.74
CA THR A 599 10.24 22.56 -11.73
C THR A 599 10.21 21.12 -11.19
N ILE A 600 9.02 20.65 -10.82
CA ILE A 600 8.78 19.28 -10.37
C ILE A 600 8.61 18.40 -11.62
N PRO A 601 9.40 17.33 -11.77
CA PRO A 601 9.39 16.54 -12.99
C PRO A 601 8.18 15.60 -13.08
N TYR A 602 7.79 15.27 -14.32
CA TYR A 602 6.67 14.38 -14.64
C TYR A 602 6.72 12.99 -14.00
N TYR A 603 7.92 12.47 -13.68
CA TYR A 603 8.12 11.13 -13.11
C TYR A 603 8.08 11.10 -11.58
N GLN A 604 7.72 12.23 -10.95
CA GLN A 604 7.43 12.35 -9.51
C GLN A 604 5.97 12.76 -9.30
N SER A 605 5.11 12.34 -10.23
CA SER A 605 3.70 12.73 -10.28
C SER A 605 2.83 11.64 -9.68
N SER A 606 1.79 12.06 -8.96
CA SER A 606 0.95 11.22 -8.13
C SER A 606 -0.47 11.78 -8.08
N SER A 607 -1.44 11.03 -8.56
CA SER A 607 -2.88 11.27 -8.35
C SER A 607 -3.27 10.83 -6.93
N CYS A 608 -2.63 11.46 -5.94
CA CYS A 608 -2.65 11.14 -4.53
C CYS A 608 -4.00 11.45 -3.84
N ALA A 609 -4.29 12.72 -3.55
CA ALA A 609 -5.52 13.15 -2.85
C ALA A 609 -6.82 12.63 -3.47
N VAL A 610 -6.88 12.62 -4.80
CA VAL A 610 -8.11 12.24 -5.55
C VAL A 610 -8.36 10.74 -5.53
N ARG A 611 -7.38 9.97 -5.03
CA ARG A 611 -7.44 8.54 -4.73
C ARG A 611 -7.25 8.30 -3.23
N SER A 612 -7.74 9.22 -2.40
CA SER A 612 -7.88 9.03 -0.96
C SER A 612 -6.56 8.71 -0.23
N ALA A 613 -5.49 9.43 -0.58
CA ALA A 613 -4.19 9.32 0.07
C ALA A 613 -3.63 10.67 0.52
N VAL A 614 -2.88 10.63 1.63
CA VAL A 614 -2.15 11.77 2.23
C VAL A 614 -0.64 11.51 2.33
N ILE A 615 -0.18 10.34 1.90
CA ILE A 615 1.22 9.94 1.83
C ILE A 615 1.43 9.30 0.47
N CYS A 616 2.28 9.90 -0.35
CA CYS A 616 2.57 9.52 -1.73
C CYS A 616 4.07 9.76 -2.01
N TYR A 617 4.47 9.74 -3.28
CA TYR A 617 5.85 10.07 -3.65
C TYR A 617 6.25 11.44 -3.11
N ASN A 618 7.18 11.45 -2.16
CA ASN A 618 7.61 12.68 -1.51
C ASN A 618 8.66 13.40 -2.32
N VAL A 619 8.53 14.73 -2.39
CA VAL A 619 9.53 15.61 -3.01
C VAL A 619 9.79 16.82 -2.13
N ALA A 620 10.98 17.40 -2.22
CA ALA A 620 11.35 18.56 -1.42
C ALA A 620 12.27 19.51 -2.17
N ASN A 621 12.17 20.81 -1.87
CA ASN A 621 13.06 21.84 -2.39
C ASN A 621 13.43 22.87 -1.33
N LYS A 622 14.65 23.43 -1.44
CA LYS A 622 15.16 24.50 -0.59
C LYS A 622 15.32 25.78 -1.41
N PHE A 623 14.39 26.71 -1.24
CA PHE A 623 14.48 28.03 -1.83
C PHE A 623 15.43 28.89 -1.00
N THR A 624 16.42 29.50 -1.64
CA THR A 624 17.38 30.34 -0.92
C THR A 624 17.40 31.76 -1.47
N PHE A 625 17.45 32.75 -0.59
CA PHE A 625 17.36 34.16 -0.98
C PHE A 625 18.10 35.09 -0.02
N ASP A 626 18.33 36.34 -0.44
CA ASP A 626 18.93 37.39 0.39
C ASP A 626 17.92 37.79 1.50
N PRO A 627 18.28 37.69 2.79
CA PRO A 627 17.41 38.11 3.90
C PRO A 627 16.91 39.55 3.81
N LYS A 628 17.49 40.42 2.97
CA LYS A 628 16.98 41.78 2.68
C LYS A 628 15.59 41.79 2.04
N LEU A 629 15.13 40.67 1.48
CA LEU A 629 13.73 40.56 1.05
C LEU A 629 12.77 40.58 2.24
N LEU A 630 13.24 40.26 3.45
CA LEU A 630 12.48 40.35 4.69
C LEU A 630 12.66 41.72 5.34
N LYS A 631 11.63 42.16 6.06
CA LYS A 631 11.61 43.40 6.84
C LYS A 631 11.20 43.12 8.29
N PRO A 632 11.62 43.95 9.26
CA PRO A 632 11.08 43.87 10.61
C PRO A 632 9.55 44.04 10.61
N GLY A 633 8.85 43.26 11.43
CA GLY A 633 7.39 43.16 11.46
C GLY A 633 6.84 42.16 10.45
N GLU A 634 5.67 42.45 9.88
CA GLU A 634 4.94 41.50 9.05
C GLU A 634 5.61 41.28 7.67
N ASN A 635 5.77 40.01 7.31
CA ASN A 635 6.25 39.52 6.03
C ASN A 635 5.24 38.54 5.44
N LYS A 636 5.35 38.33 4.12
CA LYS A 636 4.51 37.38 3.38
C LYS A 636 5.35 36.49 2.49
N ILE A 637 5.01 35.21 2.50
CA ILE A 637 5.41 34.24 1.50
C ILE A 637 4.16 33.79 0.75
N ILE A 638 4.18 33.80 -0.58
CA ILE A 638 3.09 33.23 -1.39
C ILE A 638 3.60 31.94 -2.03
N LEU A 639 2.84 30.88 -1.85
CA LEU A 639 3.02 29.57 -2.46
C LEU A 639 2.11 29.51 -3.69
N SER A 640 2.68 29.31 -4.87
CA SER A 640 1.97 29.50 -6.13
C SER A 640 2.08 28.30 -7.06
N LEU A 641 0.93 27.77 -7.45
CA LEU A 641 0.76 26.88 -8.60
C LEU A 641 0.39 27.70 -9.86
N PRO A 642 0.66 27.21 -11.08
CA PRO A 642 0.30 27.94 -12.28
C PRO A 642 -1.22 28.08 -12.40
N TYR A 643 -1.66 29.30 -12.72
CA TYR A 643 -3.09 29.64 -12.78
C TYR A 643 -3.81 28.84 -13.86
N LYS A 644 -4.95 28.23 -13.52
CA LYS A 644 -5.74 27.38 -14.41
C LYS A 644 -4.99 26.17 -14.98
N ALA A 645 -3.97 25.68 -14.26
CA ALA A 645 -3.23 24.53 -14.74
C ALA A 645 -4.07 23.25 -14.68
N THR A 646 -4.21 22.59 -15.81
CA THR A 646 -4.94 21.32 -15.94
C THR A 646 -4.24 20.38 -16.90
N ASP A 647 -4.62 19.11 -16.90
CA ASP A 647 -4.13 18.07 -17.79
C ASP A 647 -5.22 17.40 -18.62
N TYR A 648 -4.84 16.68 -19.67
CA TYR A 648 -5.72 15.69 -20.27
C TYR A 648 -5.84 14.47 -19.34
N GLU A 649 -7.03 14.27 -18.78
CA GLU A 649 -7.35 13.07 -18.00
C GLU A 649 -8.18 12.11 -18.85
N SER A 650 -7.74 10.86 -19.00
CA SER A 650 -8.46 9.85 -19.79
C SER A 650 -9.55 9.15 -18.97
N ALA A 651 -9.36 9.02 -17.66
CA ALA A 651 -10.33 8.45 -16.74
C ALA A 651 -11.38 9.50 -16.34
N VAL A 652 -12.42 9.09 -15.61
CA VAL A 652 -13.33 10.05 -14.96
C VAL A 652 -12.68 10.52 -13.66
N LEU A 653 -11.60 11.29 -13.76
CA LEU A 653 -10.84 11.88 -12.66
C LEU A 653 -10.67 13.39 -12.90
N THR A 654 -10.23 14.14 -11.89
CA THR A 654 -10.01 15.58 -12.04
C THR A 654 -8.79 15.90 -12.89
N GLU A 655 -8.95 16.92 -13.72
CA GLU A 655 -7.94 17.46 -14.61
C GLU A 655 -7.02 18.47 -13.90
N THR A 656 -7.24 18.81 -12.63
CA THR A 656 -6.38 19.78 -11.93
C THR A 656 -5.01 19.18 -11.58
N VAL A 657 -3.97 20.02 -11.62
CA VAL A 657 -2.69 19.76 -10.95
C VAL A 657 -2.75 20.27 -9.52
N TYR A 658 -2.05 19.61 -8.60
CA TYR A 658 -2.09 19.99 -7.19
C TYR A 658 -0.86 19.51 -6.43
N VAL A 659 -0.67 20.05 -5.22
CA VAL A 659 0.34 19.59 -4.27
C VAL A 659 -0.27 19.35 -2.90
N GLN A 660 0.33 18.45 -2.14
CA GLN A 660 -0.01 18.15 -0.75
C GLN A 660 1.22 18.44 0.10
N TYR A 661 1.12 19.34 1.08
CA TYR A 661 2.25 19.74 1.92
C TYR A 661 2.51 18.69 3.00
N ASP A 662 3.79 18.45 3.27
CA ASP A 662 4.27 17.72 4.46
C ASP A 662 4.64 18.76 5.52
N ALA A 663 5.75 19.47 5.29
CA ALA A 663 6.18 20.53 6.19
C ALA A 663 6.86 21.70 5.45
N LEU A 664 6.74 22.88 6.05
CA LEU A 664 7.35 24.12 5.59
C LEU A 664 8.25 24.68 6.70
N ARG A 665 9.45 25.16 6.36
CA ARG A 665 10.37 25.75 7.35
C ARG A 665 11.15 26.93 6.78
N LEU A 666 11.14 28.06 7.49
CA LEU A 666 12.00 29.20 7.18
C LEU A 666 13.15 29.28 8.20
N GLU A 667 14.38 29.31 7.70
CA GLU A 667 15.60 29.47 8.50
C GLU A 667 16.46 30.63 7.99
N ILE A 668 17.17 31.30 8.90
CA ILE A 668 18.06 32.41 8.56
C ILE A 668 19.45 32.25 9.21
N GLN A 669 20.49 32.34 8.38
CA GLN A 669 21.91 32.21 8.76
C GLN A 669 22.59 33.55 9.03
#